data_AF-A0A815H4A6-F1
#
_entry.id   AF-A0A815H4A6-F1
#
_cell.length_a   1.000
_cell.length_b   1.000
_cell.length_c   1.000
_cell.angle_alpha   90.00
_cell.angle_beta   90.00
_cell.angle_gamma   90.00
#
_symmetry.space_group_name_H-M   'P 1'
#
loop_
_entity.id
_entity.type
_entity.pdbx_description
1 polymer ?
#
loop_
_entity_poly.entity_id
_entity_poly.type
_entity_poly.pdbx_seq_one_letter_code
_entity_poly.pdbx_strand_id
1 'polypeptide(L)'
;ILEKEQEQSVVYGSTDFGKTCTTNDKYKELLDKVSTMLKIKPHSIKTEKGDTVELLTAVECKGIIGNDGRHYLLDLLRMTPPDLNYLPVDVEHLSPSMKQLDYPKTYKHRLCCLRQELIDAFIEQKYVDFYRSIALNLSKLRSNESTPNDTAERTNVEEAKRIVNEISVEDNSREIIQSACRSIGSVKDNEFDVRFNPDVFQPHVTLNQTPAETAADIKLLKEASEYLVLKQIPLMIQDFQDHSSVPVDGEGLSEAMHSRGINIRYLGRVAHLLTQQPSLIYLYEIVVTEILCRSAKHVFRTYSQSVPIHLLSFSISHFLNCFLTLISSPVTDYTFDELSSSTSTSTTNTSNTSLSNSTNTTSQKTNNKKKNKKQQQRKHSPIMRNESLEFSSLTSKLLWTQLTNEAKSRFSFDLTCDDIESFVDKYSVRRTCILRSFCLKTGLQLAMREYQFESTNKSSRTNTDCFTEDDVVNMYPVIKQVPPKPSDAYQFFTSGQQKIQQGLLREGFELISEAHNLLNNVYGPLHPEISMCLRLLARLNYIMGDYQEALFTQHKAVMMSERVLGVDHPQTATEYIHMALYSFANGLSINASKLLCRARYIILTCCGENHPQISLIDSNLGLILQSYGDYENALKFMEKSLELNKTFYGTKSLKVALSHHLCARIQSCRGDFRSALNSEREAYQIYRAQLGDEHERTRESAQVLKHLTEQAVVLQKRINDVVKGQLLVIPSLTIQQPSFQNVLEMLNVVNGILFIQIREKDLDLLREEMAKQSTDDRQQQLQQPSTPSVTTISDAAEQAAALMNNEVD
;
A
#
# COMPACT_ATOMS: atom_id res chain seq x y z
N ILE A 1 18.85 -7.30 -31.28
CA ILE A 1 19.66 -6.23 -30.64
C ILE A 1 21.14 -6.53 -30.81
N LEU A 2 21.58 -7.78 -30.59
CA LEU A 2 22.92 -8.26 -30.96
C LEU A 2 22.80 -9.50 -31.86
N GLU A 3 23.68 -9.65 -32.85
CA GLU A 3 24.02 -10.96 -33.40
C GLU A 3 25.01 -11.65 -32.44
N LYS A 4 25.02 -12.99 -32.39
CA LYS A 4 25.89 -13.77 -31.47
C LYS A 4 27.38 -13.41 -31.56
N GLU A 5 27.83 -12.82 -32.67
CA GLU A 5 29.22 -12.41 -32.88
C GLU A 5 29.59 -11.06 -32.22
N GLN A 6 28.61 -10.24 -31.83
CA GLN A 6 28.83 -8.90 -31.23
C GLN A 6 28.74 -8.86 -29.70
N GLU A 7 28.53 -9.99 -29.01
CA GLU A 7 28.54 -10.03 -27.53
C GLU A 7 29.89 -9.56 -26.92
N GLN A 8 30.96 -9.47 -27.72
CA GLN A 8 32.28 -8.98 -27.31
C GLN A 8 32.52 -7.48 -27.53
N SER A 9 31.57 -6.72 -28.10
CA SER A 9 31.76 -5.27 -28.36
C SER A 9 31.35 -4.40 -27.16
N VAL A 10 31.81 -4.74 -25.95
CA VAL A 10 31.63 -3.85 -24.79
C VAL A 10 32.57 -2.66 -24.94
N VAL A 11 31.99 -1.46 -25.01
CA VAL A 11 32.73 -0.21 -25.26
C VAL A 11 32.82 0.67 -24.00
N TYR A 12 32.14 0.27 -22.93
CA TYR A 12 32.14 0.94 -21.65
C TYR A 12 31.89 -0.07 -20.52
N GLY A 13 32.67 0.01 -19.43
CA GLY A 13 32.61 -0.90 -18.29
C GLY A 13 33.45 -2.18 -18.49
N SER A 14 33.15 -3.22 -17.70
CA SER A 14 33.92 -4.47 -17.68
C SER A 14 33.12 -5.72 -18.05
N THR A 15 33.77 -6.62 -18.81
CA THR A 15 33.28 -7.98 -19.09
C THR A 15 33.72 -8.98 -18.02
N ASP A 16 34.89 -8.78 -17.42
CA ASP A 16 35.58 -9.73 -16.54
C ASP A 16 35.74 -9.22 -15.10
N PHE A 17 34.70 -8.56 -14.56
CA PHE A 17 34.66 -8.06 -13.17
C PHE A 17 35.86 -7.16 -12.77
N GLY A 18 36.32 -6.31 -13.68
CA GLY A 18 37.37 -5.31 -13.43
C GLY A 18 38.73 -5.62 -14.05
N LYS A 19 38.96 -6.83 -14.57
CA LYS A 19 40.25 -7.18 -15.23
C LYS A 19 40.47 -6.39 -16.52
N THR A 20 39.43 -6.37 -17.36
CA THR A 20 39.35 -5.63 -18.62
C THR A 20 38.27 -4.58 -18.46
N CYS A 21 38.65 -3.30 -18.44
CA CYS A 21 37.71 -2.18 -18.34
C CYS A 21 37.95 -1.22 -19.50
N THR A 22 36.88 -0.75 -20.11
CA THR A 22 36.92 0.20 -21.23
C THR A 22 36.03 1.39 -20.93
N THR A 23 36.29 2.52 -21.57
CA THR A 23 35.47 3.73 -21.48
C THR A 23 35.39 4.41 -22.84
N ASN A 24 34.32 5.18 -23.06
CA ASN A 24 34.05 5.87 -24.32
C ASN A 24 33.50 7.26 -24.02
N ASP A 25 34.00 8.28 -24.73
CA ASP A 25 33.67 9.69 -24.51
C ASP A 25 32.17 9.98 -24.66
N LYS A 26 31.50 9.32 -25.60
CA LYS A 26 30.05 9.51 -25.79
C LYS A 26 29.24 8.94 -24.63
N TYR A 27 29.70 7.84 -24.02
CA TYR A 27 29.09 7.35 -22.78
C TYR A 27 29.37 8.30 -21.62
N LYS A 28 30.56 8.90 -21.53
CA LYS A 28 30.84 9.90 -20.50
C LYS A 28 29.90 11.10 -20.59
N GLU A 29 29.69 11.65 -21.79
CA GLU A 29 28.77 12.77 -22.01
C GLU A 29 27.33 12.42 -21.62
N LEU A 30 26.84 11.24 -22.02
CA LEU A 30 25.49 10.79 -21.71
C LEU A 30 25.29 10.49 -20.21
N LEU A 31 26.29 9.88 -19.57
CA LEU A 31 26.21 9.45 -18.18
C LEU A 31 26.53 10.56 -17.18
N ASP A 32 27.16 11.67 -17.57
CA ASP A 32 27.46 12.78 -16.66
C ASP A 32 26.18 13.38 -16.04
N LYS A 33 25.16 13.62 -16.87
CA LYS A 33 23.84 14.10 -16.41
C LYS A 33 23.16 13.07 -15.50
N VAL A 34 23.20 11.80 -15.89
CA VAL A 34 22.55 10.70 -15.16
C VAL A 34 23.24 10.44 -13.82
N SER A 35 24.57 10.44 -13.78
CA SER A 35 25.36 10.24 -12.56
C SER A 35 25.10 11.34 -11.53
N THR A 36 24.92 12.58 -11.98
CA THR A 36 24.59 13.71 -11.10
C THR A 36 23.17 13.58 -10.52
N MET A 37 22.21 13.08 -11.31
CA MET A 37 20.85 12.80 -10.82
C MET A 37 20.82 11.61 -9.85
N LEU A 38 21.52 10.51 -10.17
CA LEU A 38 21.61 9.31 -9.34
C LEU A 38 22.62 9.42 -8.19
N LYS A 39 23.28 10.58 -8.04
CA LYS A 39 24.24 10.86 -6.98
C LYS A 39 25.42 9.88 -6.99
N ILE A 40 25.88 9.49 -8.18
CA ILE A 40 27.03 8.61 -8.40
C ILE A 40 28.30 9.46 -8.52
N LYS A 41 29.33 9.09 -7.75
CA LYS A 41 30.65 9.72 -7.76
C LYS A 41 31.47 9.17 -8.94
N PRO A 42 32.01 10.03 -9.83
CA PRO A 42 33.01 9.61 -10.81
C PRO A 42 34.21 9.00 -10.08
N HIS A 43 34.67 7.84 -10.52
CA HIS A 43 35.78 7.14 -9.86
C HIS A 43 36.68 6.43 -10.87
N SER A 44 37.94 6.27 -10.48
CA SER A 44 38.98 5.68 -11.32
C SER A 44 39.37 4.30 -10.82
N ILE A 45 39.57 3.38 -11.77
CA ILE A 45 39.84 1.95 -11.50
C ILE A 45 41.13 1.54 -12.18
N LYS A 46 41.93 0.73 -11.48
CA LYS A 46 43.14 0.12 -12.05
C LYS A 46 42.78 -1.23 -12.65
N THR A 47 43.05 -1.38 -13.95
CA THR A 47 42.96 -2.67 -14.65
C THR A 47 44.16 -3.55 -14.31
N GLU A 48 44.07 -4.84 -14.63
CA GLU A 48 45.19 -5.80 -14.44
C GLU A 48 46.42 -5.41 -15.27
N LYS A 49 46.23 -4.65 -16.36
CA LYS A 49 47.30 -4.11 -17.21
C LYS A 49 47.96 -2.84 -16.63
N GLY A 50 47.45 -2.31 -15.52
CA GLY A 50 47.93 -1.08 -14.88
C GLY A 50 47.31 0.21 -15.43
N ASP A 51 46.46 0.13 -16.45
CA ASP A 51 45.77 1.28 -17.01
C ASP A 51 44.67 1.78 -16.07
N THR A 52 44.56 3.10 -15.95
CA THR A 52 43.54 3.77 -15.14
C THR A 52 42.36 4.18 -16.01
N VAL A 53 41.17 3.67 -15.69
CA VAL A 53 39.93 3.97 -16.41
C VAL A 53 38.97 4.68 -15.47
N GLU A 54 38.42 5.80 -15.92
CA GLU A 54 37.41 6.56 -15.20
C GLU A 54 36.00 6.14 -15.65
N LEU A 55 35.15 5.84 -14.66
CA LEU A 55 33.76 5.42 -14.83
C LEU A 55 32.79 6.33 -14.05
N LEU A 56 31.57 6.41 -14.57
CA LEU A 56 30.44 7.17 -14.02
C LEU A 56 29.29 6.25 -13.56
N THR A 57 29.55 4.94 -13.53
CA THR A 57 28.64 3.85 -13.14
C THR A 57 29.45 2.78 -12.42
N ALA A 58 28.79 1.76 -11.87
CA ALA A 58 29.50 0.58 -11.38
C ALA A 58 30.30 -0.13 -12.50
N VAL A 59 31.40 -0.80 -12.13
CA VAL A 59 32.27 -1.58 -13.03
C VAL A 59 31.52 -2.61 -13.87
N GLU A 60 30.48 -3.21 -13.28
CA GLU A 60 29.70 -4.28 -13.90
C GLU A 60 28.74 -3.78 -14.99
N CYS A 61 28.46 -2.48 -15.05
CA CYS A 61 27.56 -1.94 -16.07
C CYS A 61 28.26 -1.97 -17.43
N LYS A 62 27.62 -2.59 -18.43
CA LYS A 62 28.19 -2.76 -19.77
C LYS A 62 27.53 -1.85 -20.78
N GLY A 63 28.30 -1.01 -21.45
CA GLY A 63 27.84 -0.20 -22.57
C GLY A 63 28.09 -0.90 -23.90
N ILE A 64 27.04 -1.05 -24.72
CA ILE A 64 27.12 -1.55 -26.09
C ILE A 64 26.46 -0.60 -27.08
N ILE A 65 26.98 -0.54 -28.30
CA ILE A 65 26.36 0.20 -29.40
C ILE A 65 25.60 -0.81 -30.25
N GLY A 66 24.27 -0.65 -30.34
CA GLY A 66 23.43 -1.51 -31.16
C GLY A 66 23.65 -1.25 -32.65
N ASN A 67 23.23 -2.21 -33.48
CA ASN A 67 23.28 -2.08 -34.95
C ASN A 67 22.44 -0.91 -35.50
N ASP A 68 21.50 -0.41 -34.71
CA ASP A 68 20.70 0.78 -34.99
C ASP A 68 21.44 2.10 -34.63
N GLY A 69 22.69 2.01 -34.16
CA GLY A 69 23.51 3.14 -33.72
C GLY A 69 23.14 3.68 -32.33
N ARG A 70 22.18 3.07 -31.63
CA ARG A 70 21.77 3.50 -30.29
C ARG A 70 22.70 2.92 -29.24
N HIS A 71 22.83 3.66 -28.14
CA HIS A 71 23.70 3.30 -27.02
C HIS A 71 22.85 2.61 -25.97
N TYR A 72 23.20 1.38 -25.62
CA TYR A 72 22.53 0.60 -24.61
C TYR A 72 23.43 0.42 -23.40
N LEU A 73 22.84 0.41 -22.21
CA LEU A 73 23.51 0.08 -20.97
C LEU A 73 22.85 -1.19 -20.41
N LEU A 74 23.66 -2.20 -20.13
CA LEU A 74 23.27 -3.51 -19.63
C LEU A 74 23.81 -3.71 -18.21
N ASP A 75 23.30 -4.74 -17.53
CA ASP A 75 23.77 -5.16 -16.20
C ASP A 75 23.71 -4.05 -15.13
N LEU A 76 22.57 -3.35 -15.07
CA LEU A 76 22.26 -2.25 -14.13
C LEU A 76 22.09 -2.70 -12.65
N LEU A 77 22.78 -3.76 -12.22
CA LEU A 77 22.57 -4.41 -10.92
C LEU A 77 22.98 -3.51 -9.74
N ARG A 78 23.94 -2.60 -9.93
CA ARG A 78 24.50 -1.72 -8.89
C ARG A 78 24.52 -0.24 -9.30
N MET A 79 23.38 0.27 -9.75
CA MET A 79 23.21 1.70 -10.01
C MET A 79 23.17 2.54 -8.73
N THR A 80 22.91 1.91 -7.59
CA THR A 80 22.91 2.54 -6.27
C THR A 80 23.95 1.90 -5.35
N PRO A 81 24.47 2.65 -4.36
CA PRO A 81 25.43 2.17 -3.38
C PRO A 81 24.98 0.87 -2.68
N PRO A 82 25.94 -0.02 -2.34
CA PRO A 82 25.63 -1.26 -1.67
C PRO A 82 25.16 -1.03 -0.21
N ASP A 83 24.33 -1.91 0.31
CA ASP A 83 23.79 -1.84 1.67
C ASP A 83 24.73 -2.56 2.65
N LEU A 84 25.49 -1.78 3.43
CA LEU A 84 26.49 -2.30 4.36
C LEU A 84 25.89 -3.25 5.40
N ASN A 85 24.60 -3.10 5.71
CA ASN A 85 23.90 -3.92 6.69
C ASN A 85 23.72 -5.38 6.25
N TYR A 86 23.87 -5.67 4.94
CA TYR A 86 23.72 -7.01 4.37
C TYR A 86 24.93 -7.46 3.53
N LEU A 87 26.03 -6.72 3.59
CA LEU A 87 27.30 -7.11 2.98
C LEU A 87 28.15 -7.92 3.97
N PRO A 88 28.88 -8.95 3.50
CA PRO A 88 29.81 -9.72 4.33
C PRO A 88 31.12 -8.93 4.56
N VAL A 89 31.04 -7.85 5.34
CA VAL A 89 32.15 -6.96 5.67
C VAL A 89 32.55 -7.16 7.13
N ASP A 90 33.82 -6.94 7.46
CA ASP A 90 34.32 -7.03 8.83
C ASP A 90 33.56 -6.09 9.78
N VAL A 91 33.25 -6.59 10.96
CA VAL A 91 32.40 -5.93 11.98
C VAL A 91 33.01 -4.59 12.44
N GLU A 92 34.29 -4.34 12.20
CA GLU A 92 34.97 -3.07 12.49
C GLU A 92 34.39 -1.88 11.72
N HIS A 93 33.83 -2.11 10.53
CA HIS A 93 33.28 -1.05 9.69
C HIS A 93 31.90 -0.55 10.16
N LEU A 94 31.20 -1.26 11.06
CA LEU A 94 29.88 -0.89 11.57
C LEU A 94 29.94 -0.02 12.84
N SER A 95 28.90 0.77 13.08
CA SER A 95 28.76 1.58 14.31
C SER A 95 28.39 0.68 15.50
N PRO A 96 28.66 1.08 16.75
CA PRO A 96 28.30 0.27 17.93
C PRO A 96 26.79 0.02 18.02
N SER A 97 25.97 1.00 17.66
CA SER A 97 24.51 0.88 17.62
C SER A 97 24.04 -0.19 16.64
N MET A 98 24.70 -0.31 15.48
CA MET A 98 24.35 -1.33 14.49
C MET A 98 24.77 -2.73 14.93
N LYS A 99 25.87 -2.87 15.68
CA LYS A 99 26.29 -4.14 16.29
C LYS A 99 25.27 -4.62 17.33
N GLN A 100 24.70 -3.70 18.12
CA GLN A 100 23.65 -4.02 19.08
C GLN A 100 22.36 -4.54 18.42
N LEU A 101 22.13 -4.19 17.15
CA LEU A 101 20.97 -4.60 16.37
C LEU A 101 21.24 -5.86 15.50
N ASP A 102 22.32 -6.58 15.79
CA ASP A 102 22.76 -7.80 15.08
C ASP A 102 23.03 -7.58 13.58
N TYR A 103 23.64 -6.44 13.22
CA TYR A 103 24.18 -6.21 11.87
C TYR A 103 25.71 -6.44 11.82
N PRO A 104 26.25 -6.93 10.69
CA PRO A 104 25.59 -7.16 9.40
C PRO A 104 24.86 -8.52 9.37
N LYS A 105 23.74 -8.58 8.65
CA LYS A 105 22.95 -9.80 8.49
C LYS A 105 23.31 -10.51 7.19
N THR A 106 23.35 -11.83 7.22
CA THR A 106 23.62 -12.62 6.02
C THR A 106 22.37 -12.66 5.13
N TYR A 107 22.54 -12.39 3.83
CA TYR A 107 21.49 -12.51 2.84
C TYR A 107 21.86 -13.58 1.80
N LYS A 108 20.86 -14.19 1.16
CA LYS A 108 21.07 -15.28 0.17
C LYS A 108 21.93 -14.87 -1.04
N HIS A 109 22.03 -13.57 -1.33
CA HIS A 109 22.85 -13.04 -2.41
C HIS A 109 23.60 -11.77 -1.97
N ARG A 110 24.64 -11.40 -2.72
CA ARG A 110 25.50 -10.24 -2.41
C ARG A 110 25.06 -8.91 -3.05
N LEU A 111 23.99 -8.91 -3.85
CA LEU A 111 23.46 -7.74 -4.57
C LEU A 111 22.52 -6.87 -3.73
N CYS A 112 22.83 -6.68 -2.44
CA CYS A 112 22.02 -5.82 -1.58
C CYS A 112 22.46 -4.37 -1.78
N CYS A 113 21.62 -3.55 -2.43
CA CYS A 113 21.84 -2.12 -2.61
C CYS A 113 20.80 -1.27 -1.90
N LEU A 114 21.17 -0.06 -1.52
CA LEU A 114 20.29 1.00 -1.03
C LEU A 114 19.39 1.51 -2.17
N ARG A 115 18.23 2.06 -1.84
CA ARG A 115 17.29 2.60 -2.84
C ARG A 115 17.57 4.08 -3.12
N GLN A 116 17.18 4.54 -4.31
CA GLN A 116 17.34 5.93 -4.69
C GLN A 116 16.58 6.87 -3.74
N GLU A 117 15.35 6.52 -3.36
CA GLU A 117 14.53 7.34 -2.47
C GLU A 117 15.17 7.51 -1.08
N LEU A 118 15.93 6.52 -0.61
CA LEU A 118 16.68 6.63 0.64
C LEU A 118 17.87 7.59 0.47
N ILE A 119 18.57 7.49 -0.66
CA ILE A 119 19.73 8.32 -0.97
C ILE A 119 19.30 9.77 -1.04
N ASP A 120 18.19 10.05 -1.72
CA ASP A 120 17.62 11.39 -1.80
C ASP A 120 17.26 11.93 -0.40
N ALA A 121 16.55 11.14 0.41
CA ALA A 121 16.20 11.52 1.79
C ALA A 121 17.43 11.71 2.70
N PHE A 122 18.47 10.88 2.54
CA PHE A 122 19.72 11.02 3.27
C PHE A 122 20.48 12.28 2.87
N ILE A 123 20.51 12.60 1.57
CA ILE A 123 21.14 13.82 1.06
C ILE A 123 20.38 15.05 1.52
N GLU A 124 19.04 15.03 1.54
CA GLU A 124 18.23 16.10 2.13
C GLU A 124 18.57 16.29 3.62
N GLN A 125 18.72 15.21 4.38
CA GLN A 125 19.17 15.30 5.77
C GLN A 125 20.57 15.90 5.88
N LYS A 126 21.52 15.49 5.03
CA LYS A 126 22.87 16.06 4.97
C LYS A 126 22.86 17.53 4.57
N TYR A 127 21.95 17.93 3.70
CA TYR A 127 21.75 19.31 3.31
C TYR A 127 21.25 20.15 4.50
N VAL A 128 20.33 19.62 5.29
CA VAL A 128 19.91 20.27 6.55
C VAL A 128 21.07 20.40 7.53
N ASP A 129 21.86 19.34 7.69
CA ASP A 129 23.03 19.35 8.58
C ASP A 129 24.13 20.33 8.08
N PHE A 130 24.23 20.54 6.76
CA PHE A 130 25.13 21.53 6.14
C PHE A 130 24.80 22.95 6.58
N TYR A 131 23.55 23.37 6.39
CA TYR A 131 23.13 24.70 6.81
C TYR A 131 23.21 24.88 8.33
N ARG A 132 22.88 23.84 9.12
CA ARG A 132 23.02 23.90 10.58
C ARG A 132 24.48 24.10 11.00
N SER A 133 25.41 23.39 10.36
CA SER A 133 26.85 23.54 10.66
C SER A 133 27.38 24.94 10.33
N ILE A 134 26.94 25.53 9.21
CA ILE A 134 27.29 26.91 8.84
C ILE A 134 26.72 27.89 9.87
N ALA A 135 25.44 27.75 10.22
CA ALA A 135 24.80 28.62 11.20
C ALA A 135 25.50 28.57 12.57
N LEU A 136 25.87 27.37 13.04
CA LEU A 136 26.59 27.17 14.30
C LEU A 136 28.00 27.78 14.29
N ASN A 137 28.75 27.61 13.19
CA ASN A 137 30.08 28.18 13.08
C ASN A 137 30.04 29.70 12.94
N LEU A 138 29.02 30.23 12.25
CA LEU A 138 28.79 31.66 12.14
C LEU A 138 28.37 32.28 13.48
N SER A 139 27.53 31.60 14.26
CA SER A 139 27.14 32.06 15.59
C SER A 139 28.36 32.10 16.53
N LYS A 140 29.23 31.09 16.48
CA LYS A 140 30.50 31.06 17.23
C LYS A 140 31.43 32.22 16.84
N LEU A 141 31.49 32.57 15.56
CA LEU A 141 32.26 33.73 15.09
C LEU A 141 31.71 35.06 15.61
N ARG A 142 30.38 35.16 15.77
CA ARG A 142 29.71 36.38 16.27
C ARG A 142 29.75 36.51 17.79
N SER A 143 29.79 35.41 18.55
CA SER A 143 29.70 35.45 20.02
C SER A 143 31.04 35.46 20.76
N ASN A 144 32.20 35.22 20.12
CA ASN A 144 33.51 35.10 20.81
C ASN A 144 33.53 34.14 22.03
N GLU A 145 32.50 33.33 22.22
CA GLU A 145 32.35 32.37 23.32
C GLU A 145 32.42 30.95 22.78
N SER A 146 33.20 30.12 23.46
CA SER A 146 33.42 28.69 23.15
C SER A 146 32.27 27.78 23.59
N THR A 147 31.22 28.31 24.19
CA THR A 147 30.07 27.53 24.70
C THR A 147 28.90 27.57 23.73
N PRO A 148 28.33 26.41 23.33
CA PRO A 148 27.15 26.37 22.50
C PRO A 148 25.96 26.89 23.31
N ASN A 149 25.31 27.97 22.86
CA ASN A 149 23.99 28.31 23.38
C ASN A 149 22.98 27.26 22.88
N ASP A 150 22.23 26.63 23.78
CA ASP A 150 21.17 25.63 23.51
C ASP A 150 20.12 26.11 22.49
N THR A 151 20.01 27.41 22.26
CA THR A 151 19.13 28.01 21.25
C THR A 151 19.60 27.76 19.81
N ALA A 152 20.89 27.52 19.58
CA ALA A 152 21.44 27.33 18.23
C ALA A 152 21.23 25.92 17.68
N GLU A 153 21.15 24.88 18.52
CA GLU A 153 20.83 23.51 18.10
C GLU A 153 19.39 23.37 17.55
N ARG A 154 18.50 24.28 17.97
CA ARG A 154 17.10 24.36 17.55
C ARG A 154 16.83 25.40 16.46
N THR A 155 17.87 25.97 15.85
CA THR A 155 17.67 26.92 14.74
C THR A 155 16.93 26.26 13.59
N ASN A 156 15.85 26.92 13.15
CA ASN A 156 14.97 26.38 12.12
C ASN A 156 15.68 26.40 10.76
N VAL A 157 15.41 25.43 9.89
CA VAL A 157 16.13 25.30 8.60
C VAL A 157 15.95 26.55 7.73
N GLU A 158 14.77 27.16 7.79
CA GLU A 158 14.47 28.41 7.08
C GLU A 158 15.23 29.61 7.65
N GLU A 159 15.45 29.62 8.97
CA GLU A 159 16.23 30.67 9.64
C GLU A 159 17.71 30.53 9.32
N ALA A 160 18.25 29.30 9.32
CA ALA A 160 19.60 29.01 8.86
C ALA A 160 19.79 29.37 7.37
N LYS A 161 18.82 29.07 6.50
CA LYS A 161 18.83 29.47 5.08
C LYS A 161 18.81 30.99 4.91
N ARG A 162 17.98 31.72 5.67
CA ARG A 162 17.94 33.19 5.66
C ARG A 162 19.28 33.78 6.09
N ILE A 163 19.82 33.31 7.21
CA ILE A 163 21.12 33.76 7.72
C ILE A 163 22.23 33.54 6.67
N VAL A 164 22.26 32.38 6.00
CA VAL A 164 23.25 32.10 4.94
C VAL A 164 23.05 32.99 3.70
N ASN A 165 21.80 33.25 3.30
CA ASN A 165 21.50 34.08 2.14
C ASN A 165 21.71 35.58 2.37
N GLU A 166 21.66 36.05 3.62
CA GLU A 166 21.87 37.46 3.99
C GLU A 166 23.35 37.87 4.06
N ILE A 167 24.29 36.92 3.99
CA ILE A 167 25.72 37.19 4.15
C ILE A 167 26.39 37.53 2.81
N SER A 168 26.97 38.72 2.74
CA SER A 168 27.91 39.14 1.69
C SER A 168 29.25 38.41 1.80
N VAL A 169 29.83 38.06 0.65
CA VAL A 169 31.03 37.22 0.49
C VAL A 169 32.27 37.85 1.13
N GLU A 170 32.53 37.54 2.40
CA GLU A 170 33.81 37.78 3.10
C GLU A 170 34.64 36.49 3.17
N ASP A 171 35.97 36.56 3.22
CA ASP A 171 36.85 35.36 3.19
C ASP A 171 36.62 34.40 4.36
N ASN A 172 36.20 34.91 5.53
CA ASN A 172 35.82 34.08 6.69
C ASN A 172 34.59 33.19 6.42
N SER A 173 33.68 33.62 5.53
CA SER A 173 32.50 32.83 5.15
C SER A 173 32.87 31.62 4.29
N ARG A 174 33.92 31.76 3.44
CA ARG A 174 34.42 30.67 2.60
C ARG A 174 35.06 29.56 3.41
N GLU A 175 35.85 29.90 4.43
CA GLU A 175 36.44 28.90 5.34
C GLU A 175 35.37 28.14 6.13
N ILE A 176 34.32 28.83 6.58
CA ILE A 176 33.17 28.19 7.24
C ILE A 176 32.48 27.21 6.28
N ILE A 177 32.22 27.62 5.05
CA ILE A 177 31.61 26.75 4.02
C ILE A 177 32.51 25.54 3.74
N GLN A 178 33.82 25.74 3.60
CA GLN A 178 34.78 24.62 3.40
C GLN A 178 34.81 23.67 4.60
N SER A 179 34.76 24.20 5.83
CA SER A 179 34.69 23.38 7.04
C SER A 179 33.40 22.54 7.08
N ALA A 180 32.28 23.13 6.65
CA ALA A 180 30.99 22.46 6.55
C ALA A 180 31.01 21.37 5.46
N CYS A 181 31.53 21.68 4.27
CA CYS A 181 31.71 20.71 3.17
C CYS A 181 32.56 19.51 3.60
N ARG A 182 33.68 19.74 4.29
CA ARG A 182 34.55 18.67 4.82
C ARG A 182 33.86 17.82 5.88
N SER A 183 33.03 18.42 6.74
CA SER A 183 32.31 17.69 7.80
C SER A 183 31.29 16.69 7.25
N ILE A 184 30.70 17.00 6.09
CA ILE A 184 29.62 16.23 5.47
C ILE A 184 30.13 15.22 4.44
N GLY A 185 31.36 15.40 3.96
CA GLY A 185 31.92 14.57 2.89
C GLY A 185 31.48 15.02 1.50
N SER A 186 31.39 16.34 1.27
CA SER A 186 31.14 16.90 -0.06
C SER A 186 32.32 16.61 -1.00
N VAL A 187 32.03 16.33 -2.27
CA VAL A 187 33.02 16.18 -3.35
C VAL A 187 33.62 17.55 -3.72
N LYS A 188 32.83 18.62 -3.62
CA LYS A 188 33.26 19.99 -3.87
C LYS A 188 33.55 20.73 -2.55
N ASP A 189 34.63 21.50 -2.52
CA ASP A 189 35.02 22.25 -1.31
C ASP A 189 34.12 23.46 -1.02
N ASN A 190 33.55 24.07 -2.07
CA ASN A 190 32.82 25.35 -1.95
C ASN A 190 31.30 25.20 -2.14
N GLU A 191 30.81 24.00 -2.42
CA GLU A 191 29.40 23.74 -2.74
C GLU A 191 28.99 22.39 -2.14
N PHE A 192 27.72 22.27 -1.76
CA PHE A 192 27.14 21.00 -1.33
C PHE A 192 27.01 20.04 -2.54
N ASP A 193 27.84 19.00 -2.58
CA ASP A 193 27.78 17.94 -3.59
C ASP A 193 28.16 16.59 -2.97
N VAL A 194 27.16 15.87 -2.46
CA VAL A 194 27.33 14.54 -1.86
C VAL A 194 27.02 13.47 -2.90
N ARG A 195 28.00 12.61 -3.19
CA ARG A 195 27.88 11.50 -4.16
C ARG A 195 28.50 10.21 -3.63
N PHE A 196 27.97 9.08 -4.07
CA PHE A 196 28.38 7.74 -3.65
C PHE A 196 29.21 7.05 -4.72
N ASN A 197 30.28 6.38 -4.28
CA ASN A 197 31.01 5.45 -5.13
C ASN A 197 30.35 4.05 -5.04
N PRO A 198 29.78 3.51 -6.13
CA PRO A 198 29.06 2.22 -6.12
C PRO A 198 30.00 1.00 -6.03
N ASP A 199 31.30 1.19 -6.28
CA ASP A 199 32.28 0.11 -6.32
C ASP A 199 33.07 -0.07 -5.01
N VAL A 200 32.68 0.66 -3.97
CA VAL A 200 33.18 0.47 -2.60
C VAL A 200 32.82 -0.93 -2.10
N PHE A 201 33.78 -1.62 -1.47
CA PHE A 201 33.68 -3.02 -1.01
C PHE A 201 33.55 -4.08 -2.11
N GLN A 202 33.83 -3.78 -3.38
CA GLN A 202 33.89 -4.80 -4.41
C GLN A 202 35.20 -5.61 -4.35
N PRO A 203 35.13 -6.95 -4.22
CA PRO A 203 36.31 -7.78 -3.97
C PRO A 203 37.25 -7.89 -5.18
N HIS A 204 36.77 -7.59 -6.40
CA HIS A 204 37.52 -7.77 -7.64
C HIS A 204 38.01 -6.46 -8.26
N VAL A 205 37.74 -5.32 -7.61
CA VAL A 205 38.02 -3.98 -8.14
C VAL A 205 39.10 -3.31 -7.32
N THR A 206 40.14 -2.81 -8.00
CA THR A 206 41.20 -2.01 -7.36
C THR A 206 40.96 -0.54 -7.67
N LEU A 207 40.51 0.23 -6.69
CA LEU A 207 40.25 1.66 -6.83
C LEU A 207 41.59 2.44 -6.92
N ASN A 208 41.66 3.40 -7.83
CA ASN A 208 42.79 4.34 -7.94
C ASN A 208 42.55 5.59 -7.08
N GLN A 209 42.41 5.41 -5.76
CA GLN A 209 42.09 6.47 -4.80
C GLN A 209 43.10 6.50 -3.65
N THR A 210 43.25 7.65 -2.99
CA THR A 210 44.05 7.74 -1.78
C THR A 210 43.36 6.98 -0.63
N PRO A 211 44.11 6.44 0.36
CA PRO A 211 43.49 5.78 1.51
C PRO A 211 42.50 6.68 2.28
N ALA A 212 42.73 8.00 2.26
CA ALA A 212 41.84 8.98 2.87
C ALA A 212 40.51 9.11 2.11
N GLU A 213 40.53 9.12 0.77
CA GLU A 213 39.32 9.14 -0.06
C GLU A 213 38.50 7.86 0.12
N THR A 214 39.15 6.70 0.13
CA THR A 214 38.47 5.41 0.36
C THR A 214 37.82 5.38 1.75
N ALA A 215 38.52 5.88 2.78
CA ALA A 215 37.97 5.98 4.12
C ALA A 215 36.76 6.94 4.20
N ALA A 216 36.78 8.04 3.45
CA ALA A 216 35.66 8.96 3.35
C ALA A 216 34.45 8.33 2.65
N ASP A 217 34.65 7.63 1.53
CA ASP A 217 33.59 6.93 0.79
C ASP A 217 32.95 5.82 1.66
N ILE A 218 33.77 5.08 2.42
CA ILE A 218 33.27 4.07 3.40
C ILE A 218 32.47 4.74 4.53
N LYS A 219 32.96 5.88 5.06
CA LYS A 219 32.26 6.62 6.12
C LYS A 219 30.89 7.10 5.65
N LEU A 220 30.80 7.65 4.44
CA LEU A 220 29.53 8.12 3.86
C LEU A 220 28.54 6.96 3.69
N LEU A 221 29.01 5.82 3.18
CA LEU A 221 28.20 4.61 3.01
C LEU A 221 27.68 4.05 4.35
N LYS A 222 28.54 4.07 5.38
CA LYS A 222 28.20 3.67 6.75
C LYS A 222 27.09 4.56 7.30
N GLU A 223 27.22 5.88 7.19
CA GLU A 223 26.23 6.84 7.67
C GLU A 223 24.88 6.68 6.95
N ALA A 224 24.87 6.44 5.63
CA ALA A 224 23.65 6.18 4.88
C ALA A 224 22.96 4.87 5.30
N SER A 225 23.75 3.81 5.52
CA SER A 225 23.24 2.50 5.97
C SER A 225 22.68 2.55 7.39
N GLU A 226 23.29 3.36 8.26
CA GLU A 226 22.84 3.63 9.63
C GLU A 226 21.58 4.51 9.66
N TYR A 227 21.53 5.53 8.80
CA TYR A 227 20.38 6.41 8.64
C TYR A 227 19.10 5.65 8.31
N LEU A 228 19.18 4.63 7.44
CA LEU A 228 18.04 3.78 7.12
C LEU A 228 17.44 3.11 8.36
N VAL A 229 18.29 2.49 9.19
CA VAL A 229 17.82 1.66 10.32
C VAL A 229 17.46 2.49 11.55
N LEU A 230 18.24 3.53 11.84
CA LEU A 230 18.09 4.33 13.06
C LEU A 230 17.17 5.54 12.90
N LYS A 231 16.99 6.06 11.68
CA LYS A 231 16.14 7.24 11.44
C LYS A 231 14.95 6.91 10.53
N GLN A 232 15.16 6.41 9.32
CA GLN A 232 14.07 6.28 8.35
C GLN A 232 13.00 5.25 8.72
N ILE A 233 13.38 4.05 9.18
CA ILE A 233 12.38 3.06 9.62
C ILE A 233 11.57 3.58 10.82
N PRO A 234 12.18 4.14 11.89
CA PRO A 234 11.42 4.75 12.99
C PRO A 234 10.53 5.91 12.55
N LEU A 235 11.00 6.81 11.66
CA LEU A 235 10.19 7.91 11.13
C LEU A 235 8.94 7.39 10.41
N MET A 236 9.09 6.38 9.55
CA MET A 236 7.95 5.76 8.88
C MET A 236 6.93 5.19 9.88
N ILE A 237 7.38 4.59 10.99
CA ILE A 237 6.47 4.09 12.03
C ILE A 237 5.78 5.24 12.75
N GLN A 238 6.49 6.33 13.03
CA GLN A 238 5.91 7.54 13.61
C GLN A 238 4.82 8.13 12.71
N ASP A 239 5.02 8.16 11.40
CA ASP A 239 4.00 8.60 10.44
C ASP A 239 2.72 7.78 10.50
N PHE A 240 2.84 6.46 10.71
CA PHE A 240 1.68 5.59 10.93
C PHE A 240 1.00 5.87 12.28
N GLN A 241 1.75 6.26 13.32
CA GLN A 241 1.19 6.70 14.61
C GLN A 241 0.47 8.04 14.50
N ASP A 242 0.99 8.95 13.69
CA ASP A 242 0.37 10.25 13.39
C ASP A 242 -0.81 10.11 12.41
N HIS A 243 -1.06 8.89 11.92
CA HIS A 243 -2.12 8.55 10.96
C HIS A 243 -2.05 9.33 9.64
N SER A 244 -0.84 9.73 9.23
CA SER A 244 -0.61 10.40 7.94
C SER A 244 -0.75 9.44 6.77
N SER A 245 -0.42 8.16 7.00
CA SER A 245 -0.64 7.05 6.08
C SER A 245 -1.18 5.85 6.84
N VAL A 246 -2.14 5.13 6.24
CA VAL A 246 -2.79 3.97 6.84
C VAL A 246 -2.83 2.86 5.78
N PRO A 247 -1.76 2.06 5.65
CA PRO A 247 -1.72 1.00 4.64
C PRO A 247 -2.76 -0.07 4.97
N VAL A 248 -3.64 -0.34 3.99
CA VAL A 248 -4.74 -1.32 4.17
C VAL A 248 -4.22 -2.75 3.97
N ASP A 249 -3.31 -2.98 3.03
CA ASP A 249 -2.81 -4.31 2.72
C ASP A 249 -1.29 -4.33 2.52
N GLY A 250 -0.77 -5.50 2.17
CA GLY A 250 0.67 -5.71 1.98
C GLY A 250 1.25 -4.94 0.79
N GLU A 251 0.43 -4.58 -0.20
CA GLU A 251 0.85 -3.74 -1.33
C GLU A 251 1.00 -2.29 -0.89
N GLY A 252 0.01 -1.73 -0.20
CA GLY A 252 0.10 -0.40 0.40
C GLY A 252 1.26 -0.27 1.39
N LEU A 253 1.51 -1.31 2.20
CA LEU A 253 2.70 -1.36 3.07
C LEU A 253 4.00 -1.35 2.26
N SER A 254 4.07 -2.13 1.18
CA SER A 254 5.25 -2.19 0.32
C SER A 254 5.52 -0.85 -0.35
N GLU A 255 4.48 -0.16 -0.80
CA GLU A 255 4.55 1.18 -1.38
C GLU A 255 5.03 2.22 -0.35
N ALA A 256 4.49 2.20 0.86
CA ALA A 256 4.92 3.08 1.95
C ALA A 256 6.40 2.86 2.35
N MET A 257 6.86 1.61 2.39
CA MET A 257 8.27 1.31 2.61
C MET A 257 9.14 1.82 1.44
N HIS A 258 8.69 1.60 0.21
CA HIS A 258 9.44 1.98 -0.99
C HIS A 258 9.54 3.50 -1.17
N SER A 259 8.49 4.25 -0.88
CA SER A 259 8.49 5.71 -0.97
C SER A 259 9.47 6.36 0.01
N ARG A 260 9.80 5.67 1.11
CA ARG A 260 10.86 6.03 2.07
C ARG A 260 12.23 5.40 1.77
N GLY A 261 12.37 4.71 0.64
CA GLY A 261 13.61 4.04 0.26
C GLY A 261 13.95 2.81 1.11
N ILE A 262 12.99 2.25 1.84
CA ILE A 262 13.20 1.06 2.67
C ILE A 262 12.97 -0.19 1.82
N ASN A 263 13.99 -1.03 1.72
CA ASN A 263 13.87 -2.32 1.03
C ASN A 263 13.02 -3.31 1.85
N ILE A 264 12.22 -4.12 1.16
CA ILE A 264 11.37 -5.18 1.76
C ILE A 264 12.14 -6.18 2.64
N ARG A 265 13.46 -6.35 2.46
CA ARG A 265 14.30 -7.16 3.36
C ARG A 265 14.23 -6.71 4.82
N TYR A 266 13.92 -5.44 5.07
CA TYR A 266 13.75 -4.87 6.41
C TYR A 266 12.39 -5.16 7.07
N LEU A 267 11.49 -5.94 6.45
CA LEU A 267 10.19 -6.28 7.04
C LEU A 267 10.30 -6.85 8.47
N GLY A 268 11.31 -7.69 8.77
CA GLY A 268 11.47 -8.19 10.14
C GLY A 268 11.92 -7.12 11.15
N ARG A 269 12.66 -6.09 10.72
CA ARG A 269 12.98 -4.93 11.57
C ARG A 269 11.74 -4.08 11.84
N VAL A 270 10.92 -3.86 10.81
CA VAL A 270 9.62 -3.18 10.95
C VAL A 270 8.72 -3.95 11.92
N ALA A 271 8.59 -5.27 11.76
CA ALA A 271 7.83 -6.13 12.65
C ALA A 271 8.29 -5.99 14.11
N HIS A 272 9.61 -6.03 14.35
CA HIS A 272 10.17 -5.90 15.70
C HIS A 272 9.82 -4.54 16.34
N LEU A 273 9.91 -3.44 15.60
CA LEU A 273 9.55 -2.12 16.13
C LEU A 273 8.04 -1.98 16.40
N LEU A 274 7.20 -2.62 15.57
CA LEU A 274 5.75 -2.61 15.77
C LEU A 274 5.31 -3.41 17.01
N THR A 275 6.07 -4.44 17.43
CA THR A 275 5.75 -5.15 18.70
C THR A 275 5.81 -4.24 19.93
N GLN A 276 6.52 -3.12 19.85
CA GLN A 276 6.62 -2.12 20.92
C GLN A 276 5.45 -1.12 20.92
N GLN A 277 4.58 -1.16 19.90
CA GLN A 277 3.54 -0.16 19.64
C GLN A 277 2.15 -0.81 19.56
N PRO A 278 1.42 -0.94 20.70
CA PRO A 278 0.12 -1.62 20.71
C PRO A 278 -0.95 -0.91 19.88
N SER A 279 -0.85 0.40 19.67
CA SER A 279 -1.77 1.18 18.80
C SER A 279 -1.70 0.79 17.33
N LEU A 280 -0.60 0.16 16.88
CA LEU A 280 -0.36 -0.25 15.50
C LEU A 280 -0.49 -1.77 15.32
N ILE A 281 -1.30 -2.43 16.16
CA ILE A 281 -1.52 -3.88 16.07
C ILE A 281 -1.98 -4.33 14.67
N TYR A 282 -2.87 -3.56 14.03
CA TYR A 282 -3.36 -3.84 12.68
C TYR A 282 -2.22 -3.90 11.65
N LEU A 283 -1.23 -3.02 11.80
CA LEU A 283 -0.09 -2.94 10.90
C LEU A 283 0.86 -4.12 11.13
N TYR A 284 1.01 -4.54 12.39
CA TYR A 284 1.78 -5.73 12.72
C TYR A 284 1.17 -6.99 12.08
N GLU A 285 -0.17 -7.13 12.12
CA GLU A 285 -0.89 -8.23 11.44
C GLU A 285 -0.62 -8.24 9.92
N ILE A 286 -0.63 -7.06 9.27
CA ILE A 286 -0.32 -6.91 7.84
C ILE A 286 1.14 -7.29 7.55
N VAL A 287 2.10 -6.79 8.35
CA VAL A 287 3.54 -7.07 8.18
C VAL A 287 3.83 -8.56 8.29
N VAL A 288 3.25 -9.25 9.29
CA VAL A 288 3.46 -10.69 9.48
C VAL A 288 2.82 -11.49 8.34
N THR A 289 1.63 -11.09 7.89
CA THR A 289 0.98 -11.68 6.71
C THR A 289 1.83 -11.49 5.45
N GLU A 290 2.45 -10.33 5.29
CA GLU A 290 3.32 -10.01 4.16
C GLU A 290 4.61 -10.85 4.18
N ILE A 291 5.21 -11.05 5.35
CA ILE A 291 6.35 -11.95 5.55
C ILE A 291 5.96 -13.38 5.15
N LEU A 292 4.83 -13.89 5.66
CA LEU A 292 4.34 -15.23 5.36
C LEU A 292 4.10 -15.42 3.85
N CYS A 293 3.36 -14.53 3.20
CA CYS A 293 3.00 -14.64 1.80
C CYS A 293 4.22 -14.50 0.86
N ARG A 294 5.21 -13.67 1.23
CA ARG A 294 6.47 -13.56 0.46
C ARG A 294 7.33 -14.80 0.61
N SER A 295 7.44 -15.36 1.82
CA SER A 295 8.11 -16.64 2.04
C SER A 295 7.42 -17.75 1.24
N ALA A 296 6.09 -17.83 1.29
CA ALA A 296 5.30 -18.79 0.53
C ALA A 296 5.51 -18.65 -0.97
N LYS A 297 5.55 -17.43 -1.52
CA LYS A 297 5.89 -17.21 -2.93
C LYS A 297 7.26 -17.78 -3.30
N HIS A 298 8.28 -17.59 -2.45
CA HIS A 298 9.62 -18.10 -2.74
C HIS A 298 9.66 -19.63 -2.75
N VAL A 299 9.02 -20.27 -1.77
CA VAL A 299 8.89 -21.72 -1.72
C VAL A 299 8.07 -22.23 -2.93
N PHE A 300 6.94 -21.59 -3.22
CA PHE A 300 6.06 -21.91 -4.35
C PHE A 300 6.79 -21.80 -5.71
N ARG A 301 7.67 -20.81 -5.87
CA ARG A 301 8.44 -20.65 -7.12
C ARG A 301 9.37 -21.84 -7.35
N THR A 302 10.10 -22.28 -6.32
CA THR A 302 10.97 -23.47 -6.42
C THR A 302 10.13 -24.73 -6.61
N TYR A 303 9.01 -24.83 -5.88
CA TYR A 303 8.06 -25.93 -5.99
C TYR A 303 7.48 -26.08 -7.39
N SER A 304 7.08 -24.97 -8.03
CA SER A 304 6.45 -25.00 -9.36
C SER A 304 7.44 -25.22 -10.50
N GLN A 305 8.73 -24.93 -10.29
CA GLN A 305 9.76 -25.09 -11.34
C GLN A 305 10.02 -26.56 -11.72
N SER A 306 9.78 -27.49 -10.80
CA SER A 306 9.96 -28.93 -11.03
C SER A 306 8.70 -29.63 -11.58
N VAL A 307 7.58 -28.91 -11.72
CA VAL A 307 6.29 -29.49 -12.11
C VAL A 307 6.09 -29.42 -13.63
N PRO A 308 5.77 -30.55 -14.30
CA PRO A 308 5.34 -30.53 -15.69
C PRO A 308 4.07 -29.69 -15.89
N ILE A 309 4.00 -28.92 -16.99
CA ILE A 309 2.89 -27.97 -17.26
C ILE A 309 1.49 -28.63 -17.14
N HIS A 310 1.35 -29.89 -17.57
CA HIS A 310 0.08 -30.61 -17.52
C HIS A 310 -0.39 -30.99 -16.09
N LEU A 311 0.50 -30.94 -15.09
CA LEU A 311 0.18 -31.18 -13.68
C LEU A 311 0.19 -29.89 -12.85
N LEU A 312 0.32 -28.73 -13.50
CA LEU A 312 0.50 -27.46 -12.80
C LEU A 312 -0.73 -27.10 -11.94
N SER A 313 -1.94 -27.21 -12.47
CA SER A 313 -3.20 -26.97 -11.73
C SER A 313 -3.31 -27.85 -10.48
N PHE A 314 -2.99 -29.14 -10.63
CA PHE A 314 -2.97 -30.11 -9.54
C PHE A 314 -1.92 -29.80 -8.47
N SER A 315 -0.72 -29.40 -8.89
CA SER A 315 0.34 -29.01 -7.95
C SER A 315 -0.03 -27.73 -7.18
N ILE A 316 -0.69 -26.78 -7.84
CA ILE A 316 -1.14 -25.52 -7.23
C ILE A 316 -2.23 -25.80 -6.19
N SER A 317 -3.24 -26.60 -6.53
CA SER A 317 -4.30 -26.97 -5.58
C SER A 317 -3.72 -27.70 -4.38
N HIS A 318 -2.81 -28.66 -4.59
CA HIS A 318 -2.09 -29.35 -3.50
C HIS A 318 -1.29 -28.37 -2.62
N PHE A 319 -0.55 -27.45 -3.22
CA PHE A 319 0.21 -26.43 -2.48
C PHE A 319 -0.71 -25.56 -1.63
N LEU A 320 -1.83 -25.08 -2.20
CA LEU A 320 -2.82 -24.26 -1.49
C LEU A 320 -3.46 -25.02 -0.33
N ASN A 321 -3.78 -26.29 -0.52
CA ASN A 321 -4.28 -27.13 0.56
C ASN A 321 -3.24 -27.31 1.67
N CYS A 322 -1.97 -27.56 1.33
CA CYS A 322 -0.90 -27.63 2.34
C CYS A 322 -0.67 -26.30 3.08
N PHE A 323 -0.86 -25.18 2.39
CA PHE A 323 -0.61 -23.83 2.90
C PHE A 323 -1.75 -23.31 3.78
N LEU A 324 -3.00 -23.50 3.37
CA LEU A 324 -4.19 -22.89 4.00
C LEU A 324 -5.05 -23.88 4.77
N THR A 325 -4.77 -25.19 4.68
CA THR A 325 -5.49 -26.25 5.40
C THR A 325 -4.51 -27.24 6.05
N LEU A 326 -5.03 -28.17 6.87
CA LEU A 326 -4.25 -29.19 7.56
C LEU A 326 -4.28 -30.55 6.84
N ILE A 327 -3.58 -30.67 5.71
CA ILE A 327 -3.37 -31.99 5.08
C ILE A 327 -2.19 -32.72 5.74
N SER A 328 -2.47 -33.92 6.26
CA SER A 328 -1.49 -34.77 6.96
C SER A 328 -0.90 -35.89 6.09
N SER A 329 -1.47 -36.20 4.92
CA SER A 329 -1.06 -37.33 4.08
C SER A 329 -0.54 -36.85 2.71
N PRO A 330 0.58 -37.42 2.20
CA PRO A 330 1.06 -37.13 0.85
C PRO A 330 0.07 -37.64 -0.21
N VAL A 331 0.06 -37.02 -1.39
CA VAL A 331 -0.94 -37.23 -2.46
C VAL A 331 -0.79 -38.58 -3.19
N THR A 332 0.12 -39.44 -2.74
CA THR A 332 0.49 -40.69 -3.42
C THR A 332 -0.65 -41.71 -3.56
N ASP A 333 -1.76 -41.54 -2.83
CA ASP A 333 -2.82 -42.55 -2.73
C ASP A 333 -4.12 -42.23 -3.50
N TYR A 334 -4.32 -41.02 -4.05
CA TYR A 334 -5.68 -40.59 -4.44
C TYR A 334 -5.96 -40.34 -5.94
N THR A 335 -5.00 -40.18 -6.85
CA THR A 335 -5.35 -39.67 -8.21
C THR A 335 -4.76 -40.38 -9.44
N PHE A 336 -3.75 -41.24 -9.31
CA PHE A 336 -3.11 -41.79 -10.52
C PHE A 336 -3.93 -42.87 -11.25
N ASP A 337 -4.85 -43.55 -10.56
CA ASP A 337 -5.75 -44.54 -11.16
C ASP A 337 -6.87 -43.89 -12.00
N GLU A 338 -7.25 -42.63 -11.73
CA GLU A 338 -8.28 -41.92 -12.51
C GLU A 338 -7.70 -41.16 -13.71
N LEU A 339 -6.51 -40.56 -13.58
CA LEU A 339 -5.85 -39.81 -14.65
C LEU A 339 -5.44 -40.68 -15.86
N SER A 340 -5.24 -41.98 -15.63
CA SER A 340 -4.93 -42.97 -16.68
C SER A 340 -6.19 -43.57 -17.35
N SER A 341 -7.38 -43.31 -16.81
CA SER A 341 -8.65 -43.80 -17.37
C SER A 341 -9.33 -42.77 -18.28
N SER A 342 -9.17 -41.47 -17.99
CA SER A 342 -9.80 -40.36 -18.73
C SER A 342 -9.14 -40.04 -20.07
N THR A 343 -7.91 -40.50 -20.32
CA THR A 343 -7.20 -40.30 -21.61
C THR A 343 -7.61 -41.29 -22.71
N SER A 344 -8.60 -42.16 -22.47
CA SER A 344 -8.99 -43.23 -23.41
C SER A 344 -10.38 -43.10 -24.05
N THR A 345 -11.04 -41.93 -23.98
CA THR A 345 -12.30 -41.71 -24.71
C THR A 345 -12.43 -40.31 -25.31
N SER A 346 -11.79 -40.10 -26.46
CA SER A 346 -12.24 -39.13 -27.47
C SER A 346 -11.58 -39.39 -28.83
N THR A 347 -11.83 -40.58 -29.38
CA THR A 347 -11.67 -40.80 -30.83
C THR A 347 -13.04 -41.09 -31.42
N THR A 348 -13.48 -40.10 -32.19
CA THR A 348 -14.49 -40.12 -33.25
C THR A 348 -14.92 -41.49 -33.74
N ASN A 349 -16.22 -41.80 -33.64
CA ASN A 349 -16.89 -42.72 -34.55
C ASN A 349 -18.14 -42.04 -35.12
N THR A 350 -17.97 -41.54 -36.35
CA THR A 350 -19.02 -41.27 -37.31
C THR A 350 -19.59 -42.61 -37.82
N SER A 351 -20.91 -42.81 -37.71
CA SER A 351 -21.68 -43.58 -38.71
C SER A 351 -23.20 -43.46 -38.48
N ASN A 352 -23.82 -42.69 -39.37
CA ASN A 352 -25.03 -42.97 -40.13
C ASN A 352 -25.99 -44.08 -39.64
N THR A 353 -27.21 -43.61 -39.33
CA THR A 353 -28.51 -44.09 -39.83
C THR A 353 -28.71 -45.60 -40.12
N SER A 354 -29.66 -46.16 -39.36
CA SER A 354 -30.92 -46.78 -39.82
C SER A 354 -31.19 -48.25 -39.47
N LEU A 355 -32.47 -48.45 -39.12
CA LEU A 355 -33.31 -49.66 -39.27
C LEU A 355 -33.11 -50.88 -38.34
N SER A 356 -34.14 -51.05 -37.51
CA SER A 356 -35.05 -52.22 -37.48
C SER A 356 -34.99 -53.15 -36.27
N ASN A 357 -36.10 -53.09 -35.53
CA ASN A 357 -36.97 -54.18 -35.10
C ASN A 357 -36.38 -55.42 -34.39
N SER A 358 -36.75 -55.47 -33.11
CA SER A 358 -37.76 -56.41 -32.59
C SER A 358 -37.28 -57.65 -31.84
N THR A 359 -37.92 -57.77 -30.67
CA THR A 359 -38.41 -58.95 -29.96
C THR A 359 -37.48 -59.75 -29.05
N ASN A 360 -37.90 -59.72 -27.77
CA ASN A 360 -38.06 -60.86 -26.85
C ASN A 360 -36.75 -61.45 -26.27
N THR A 361 -36.61 -61.75 -24.99
CA THR A 361 -37.58 -62.05 -23.93
C THR A 361 -36.83 -62.10 -22.59
N THR A 362 -37.47 -61.54 -21.56
CA THR A 362 -37.71 -62.14 -20.23
C THR A 362 -36.70 -63.13 -19.64
N SER A 363 -36.21 -62.81 -18.44
CA SER A 363 -36.50 -63.55 -17.19
C SER A 363 -35.29 -63.83 -16.29
N GLN A 364 -35.44 -63.33 -15.06
CA GLN A 364 -35.32 -64.08 -13.80
C GLN A 364 -33.95 -64.71 -13.49
N LYS A 365 -33.21 -64.13 -12.54
CA LYS A 365 -33.31 -64.33 -11.07
C LYS A 365 -32.41 -65.48 -10.58
N THR A 366 -31.81 -65.14 -9.43
CA THR A 366 -31.39 -66.01 -8.32
C THR A 366 -30.04 -66.73 -8.39
N ASN A 367 -29.09 -66.06 -7.72
CA ASN A 367 -28.50 -66.46 -6.44
C ASN A 367 -27.59 -67.69 -6.37
N ASN A 368 -26.42 -67.39 -5.78
CA ASN A 368 -25.61 -68.21 -4.86
C ASN A 368 -24.83 -69.35 -5.54
N LYS A 369 -23.52 -69.53 -5.33
CA LYS A 369 -22.69 -69.21 -4.16
C LYS A 369 -21.22 -69.45 -4.54
N LYS A 370 -20.36 -68.59 -3.99
CA LYS A 370 -19.02 -68.86 -3.41
C LYS A 370 -17.96 -69.64 -4.22
N LYS A 371 -16.89 -68.88 -4.50
CA LYS A 371 -15.45 -69.16 -4.23
C LYS A 371 -14.88 -70.49 -4.72
N ASN A 372 -13.94 -70.41 -5.66
CA ASN A 372 -12.54 -70.67 -5.31
C ASN A 372 -11.52 -70.10 -6.32
N LYS A 373 -10.40 -69.67 -5.73
CA LYS A 373 -9.15 -69.15 -6.33
C LYS A 373 -8.68 -69.93 -7.56
N LYS A 374 -8.17 -69.20 -8.56
CA LYS A 374 -6.80 -69.40 -9.05
C LYS A 374 -6.30 -68.18 -9.81
N GLN A 375 -5.14 -67.70 -9.35
CA GLN A 375 -4.24 -66.81 -10.06
C GLN A 375 -3.99 -67.34 -11.47
N GLN A 376 -4.05 -66.47 -12.46
CA GLN A 376 -3.15 -66.54 -13.60
C GLN A 376 -2.74 -65.12 -13.99
N GLN A 377 -1.46 -64.88 -13.79
CA GLN A 377 -0.71 -63.71 -14.17
C GLN A 377 -0.90 -63.43 -15.66
N ARG A 378 -1.27 -62.21 -16.02
CA ARG A 378 -0.87 -61.61 -17.29
C ARG A 378 0.01 -60.41 -16.99
N LYS A 379 1.27 -60.56 -17.40
CA LYS A 379 2.31 -59.54 -17.41
C LYS A 379 1.82 -58.32 -18.18
N HIS A 380 1.78 -57.16 -17.54
CA HIS A 380 1.86 -55.88 -18.22
C HIS A 380 3.27 -55.32 -18.02
N SER A 381 3.87 -54.94 -19.15
CA SER A 381 5.13 -54.21 -19.30
C SER A 381 5.13 -52.90 -18.51
N PRO A 382 6.27 -52.48 -17.92
CA PRO A 382 6.37 -51.22 -17.20
C PRO A 382 6.63 -50.11 -18.21
N ILE A 383 5.60 -49.36 -18.58
CA ILE A 383 5.78 -48.09 -19.28
C ILE A 383 5.40 -46.98 -18.30
N MET A 384 6.41 -46.17 -17.97
CA MET A 384 6.33 -44.86 -17.31
C MET A 384 5.84 -44.85 -15.84
N ARG A 385 6.71 -45.27 -14.93
CA ARG A 385 6.54 -45.05 -13.46
C ARG A 385 7.68 -44.22 -12.84
N ASN A 386 8.44 -43.49 -13.68
CA ASN A 386 9.74 -42.92 -13.32
C ASN A 386 9.88 -41.42 -13.70
N GLU A 387 8.88 -40.61 -13.39
CA GLU A 387 9.18 -39.25 -12.94
C GLU A 387 8.78 -39.23 -11.48
N SER A 388 9.76 -39.20 -10.58
CA SER A 388 9.50 -39.01 -9.15
C SER A 388 8.73 -37.70 -8.99
N LEU A 389 7.43 -37.77 -8.72
CA LEU A 389 6.60 -36.59 -8.43
C LEU A 389 7.04 -36.00 -7.08
N GLU A 390 8.19 -35.32 -7.07
CA GLU A 390 8.78 -34.72 -5.88
C GLU A 390 7.80 -33.76 -5.19
N PHE A 391 6.96 -33.10 -6.00
CA PHE A 391 5.94 -32.16 -5.53
C PHE A 391 4.80 -32.82 -4.73
N SER A 392 4.53 -34.12 -4.92
CA SER A 392 3.44 -34.82 -4.21
C SER A 392 3.82 -35.25 -2.78
N SER A 393 5.12 -35.14 -2.44
CA SER A 393 5.64 -35.43 -1.09
C SER A 393 5.46 -34.26 -0.11
N LEU A 394 5.08 -33.07 -0.60
CA LEU A 394 4.87 -31.90 0.22
C LEU A 394 3.71 -32.14 1.19
N THR A 395 3.94 -31.90 2.48
CA THR A 395 2.93 -31.94 3.54
C THR A 395 2.85 -30.58 4.22
N SER A 396 1.75 -30.29 4.93
CA SER A 396 1.59 -29.02 5.64
C SER A 396 2.76 -28.75 6.61
N LYS A 397 3.16 -29.73 7.43
CA LYS A 397 4.30 -29.59 8.37
C LYS A 397 5.63 -29.27 7.67
N LEU A 398 5.92 -29.95 6.57
CA LEU A 398 7.15 -29.71 5.80
C LEU A 398 7.13 -28.31 5.19
N LEU A 399 5.99 -27.90 4.61
CA LEU A 399 5.81 -26.57 4.05
C LEU A 399 6.03 -25.49 5.11
N TRP A 400 5.38 -25.59 6.27
CA TRP A 400 5.53 -24.62 7.36
C TRP A 400 6.97 -24.54 7.90
N THR A 401 7.68 -25.66 7.96
CA THR A 401 9.13 -25.65 8.28
C THR A 401 9.94 -24.88 7.23
N GLN A 402 9.64 -25.07 5.94
CA GLN A 402 10.28 -24.33 4.86
C GLN A 402 9.94 -22.83 4.92
N LEU A 403 8.70 -22.47 5.25
CA LEU A 403 8.27 -21.09 5.41
C LEU A 403 8.99 -20.38 6.55
N THR A 404 9.16 -21.03 7.71
CA THR A 404 9.89 -20.50 8.86
C THR A 404 11.37 -20.27 8.53
N ASN A 405 12.01 -21.22 7.84
CA ASN A 405 13.39 -21.06 7.38
C ASN A 405 13.54 -19.92 6.35
N GLU A 406 12.58 -19.77 5.43
CA GLU A 406 12.59 -18.69 4.44
C GLU A 406 12.39 -17.32 5.11
N ALA A 407 11.48 -17.23 6.09
CA ALA A 407 11.23 -16.01 6.85
C ALA A 407 12.47 -15.57 7.66
N LYS A 408 13.12 -16.51 8.33
CA LYS A 408 14.35 -16.26 9.09
C LYS A 408 15.50 -15.82 8.19
N SER A 409 15.71 -16.51 7.06
CA SER A 409 16.83 -16.21 6.16
C SER A 409 16.68 -14.91 5.36
N ARG A 410 15.46 -14.50 4.98
CA ARG A 410 15.23 -13.30 4.17
C ARG A 410 14.82 -12.06 4.94
N PHE A 411 14.10 -12.23 6.04
CA PHE A 411 13.55 -11.10 6.80
C PHE A 411 14.11 -11.03 8.22
N SER A 412 14.88 -12.03 8.65
CA SER A 412 15.37 -12.14 10.04
C SER A 412 14.24 -12.07 11.05
N PHE A 413 13.12 -12.71 10.71
CA PHE A 413 11.93 -12.81 11.53
C PHE A 413 11.65 -14.28 11.84
N ASP A 414 11.54 -14.60 13.13
CA ASP A 414 11.24 -15.95 13.59
C ASP A 414 9.72 -16.15 13.64
N LEU A 415 9.19 -16.86 12.64
CA LEU A 415 7.82 -17.36 12.68
C LEU A 415 7.74 -18.47 13.73
N THR A 416 7.07 -18.19 14.85
CA THR A 416 6.93 -19.14 15.97
C THR A 416 5.75 -20.11 15.79
N CYS A 417 5.15 -20.16 14.61
CA CYS A 417 3.95 -20.93 14.31
C CYS A 417 4.33 -22.15 13.47
N ASP A 418 3.79 -23.31 13.82
CA ASP A 418 4.09 -24.58 13.14
C ASP A 418 3.05 -24.94 12.07
N ASP A 419 1.91 -24.25 12.07
CA ASP A 419 0.78 -24.48 11.16
C ASP A 419 -0.11 -23.24 10.97
N ILE A 420 -1.06 -23.33 10.04
CA ILE A 420 -1.98 -22.23 9.71
C ILE A 420 -2.94 -21.90 10.86
N GLU A 421 -3.35 -22.88 11.65
CA GLU A 421 -4.26 -22.66 12.79
C GLU A 421 -3.58 -21.83 13.87
N SER A 422 -2.37 -22.21 14.31
CA SER A 422 -1.60 -21.42 15.27
C SER A 422 -1.26 -20.02 14.75
N PHE A 423 -1.09 -19.86 13.44
CA PHE A 423 -0.89 -18.54 12.83
C PHE A 423 -2.14 -17.66 12.90
N VAL A 424 -3.30 -18.19 12.50
CA VAL A 424 -4.59 -17.47 12.52
C VAL A 424 -4.96 -17.08 13.94
N ASP A 425 -4.80 -17.99 14.91
CA ASP A 425 -5.14 -17.73 16.31
C ASP A 425 -4.22 -16.69 16.95
N LYS A 426 -2.92 -16.73 16.64
CA LYS A 426 -1.94 -15.81 17.21
C LYS A 426 -2.06 -14.39 16.67
N TYR A 427 -2.30 -14.25 15.37
CA TYR A 427 -2.27 -12.96 14.68
C TYR A 427 -3.67 -12.45 14.30
N SER A 428 -4.75 -13.17 14.61
CA SER A 428 -6.14 -12.79 14.29
C SER A 428 -6.38 -12.49 12.80
N VAL A 429 -5.58 -13.10 11.90
CA VAL A 429 -5.65 -12.88 10.45
C VAL A 429 -6.61 -13.88 9.81
N ARG A 430 -7.46 -13.43 8.87
CA ARG A 430 -8.33 -14.33 8.10
C ARG A 430 -7.58 -15.04 6.96
N ARG A 431 -7.86 -16.32 6.77
CA ARG A 431 -7.31 -17.13 5.66
C ARG A 431 -7.61 -16.55 4.28
N THR A 432 -8.75 -15.88 4.11
CA THR A 432 -9.10 -15.17 2.86
C THR A 432 -8.10 -14.05 2.55
N CYS A 433 -7.62 -13.31 3.56
CA CYS A 433 -6.62 -12.26 3.39
C CYS A 433 -5.28 -12.86 2.95
N ILE A 434 -4.89 -14.00 3.53
CA ILE A 434 -3.66 -14.73 3.18
C ILE A 434 -3.75 -15.26 1.74
N LEU A 435 -4.87 -15.90 1.38
CA LEU A 435 -5.11 -16.41 0.03
C LEU A 435 -5.03 -15.28 -1.01
N ARG A 436 -5.72 -14.16 -0.76
CA ARG A 436 -5.71 -13.00 -1.64
C ARG A 436 -4.29 -12.44 -1.81
N SER A 437 -3.60 -12.21 -0.70
CA SER A 437 -2.22 -11.68 -0.70
C SER A 437 -1.24 -12.62 -1.41
N PHE A 438 -1.40 -13.93 -1.26
CA PHE A 438 -0.63 -14.92 -1.98
C PHE A 438 -0.89 -14.86 -3.49
N CYS A 439 -2.17 -14.87 -3.91
CA CYS A 439 -2.57 -14.83 -5.31
C CYS A 439 -2.04 -13.60 -6.05
N LEU A 440 -2.13 -12.41 -5.45
CA LEU A 440 -1.57 -11.18 -6.03
C LEU A 440 -0.05 -11.22 -6.19
N LYS A 441 0.66 -11.93 -5.32
CA LYS A 441 2.13 -12.02 -5.37
C LYS A 441 2.63 -13.07 -6.35
N THR A 442 1.88 -14.14 -6.56
CA THR A 442 2.21 -15.23 -7.48
C THR A 442 1.61 -15.04 -8.88
N GLY A 443 0.58 -14.20 -9.01
CA GLY A 443 -0.20 -14.03 -10.23
C GLY A 443 -1.18 -15.17 -10.45
N LEU A 444 -1.66 -15.80 -9.38
CA LEU A 444 -2.62 -16.90 -9.46
C LEU A 444 -4.05 -16.38 -9.57
N GLN A 445 -4.82 -16.92 -10.51
CA GLN A 445 -6.25 -16.66 -10.66
C GLN A 445 -7.03 -17.91 -10.27
N LEU A 446 -7.91 -17.76 -9.29
CA LEU A 446 -8.76 -18.82 -8.78
C LEU A 446 -10.22 -18.62 -9.17
N ALA A 447 -10.98 -19.71 -9.21
CA ALA A 447 -12.42 -19.70 -9.43
C ALA A 447 -13.14 -18.91 -8.32
N MET A 448 -14.14 -18.13 -8.69
CA MET A 448 -14.93 -17.39 -7.71
C MET A 448 -15.93 -18.33 -7.03
N ARG A 449 -15.58 -18.80 -5.83
CA ARG A 449 -16.46 -19.59 -4.96
C ARG A 449 -16.19 -19.29 -3.49
N GLU A 450 -17.12 -19.69 -2.64
CA GLU A 450 -16.92 -19.64 -1.19
C GLU A 450 -16.05 -20.83 -0.76
N TYR A 451 -14.77 -20.57 -0.51
CA TYR A 451 -13.83 -21.57 -0.02
C TYR A 451 -14.04 -21.84 1.47
N GLN A 452 -14.34 -23.09 1.81
CA GLN A 452 -14.44 -23.56 3.19
C GLN A 452 -13.08 -24.09 3.64
N PHE A 453 -12.41 -23.34 4.53
CA PHE A 453 -11.07 -23.70 5.02
C PHE A 453 -11.08 -24.68 6.20
N GLU A 454 -12.25 -25.00 6.75
CA GLU A 454 -12.40 -25.97 7.83
C GLU A 454 -12.38 -27.38 7.25
N SER A 455 -11.41 -28.20 7.67
CA SER A 455 -11.40 -29.62 7.31
C SER A 455 -12.57 -30.31 8.03
N THR A 456 -13.63 -30.65 7.28
CA THR A 456 -14.73 -31.44 7.82
C THR A 456 -14.24 -32.86 8.12
N ASN A 457 -13.86 -33.09 9.38
CA ASN A 457 -13.75 -34.36 10.08
C ASN A 457 -13.11 -35.56 9.36
N LYS A 458 -12.09 -36.11 10.04
CA LYS A 458 -11.30 -37.34 9.81
C LYS A 458 -12.08 -38.66 9.59
N SER A 459 -13.38 -38.66 9.29
CA SER A 459 -14.22 -39.87 9.25
C SER A 459 -15.12 -40.05 8.01
N SER A 460 -15.20 -39.08 7.07
CA SER A 460 -15.92 -39.30 5.82
C SER A 460 -14.99 -39.82 4.73
N ARG A 461 -15.37 -40.93 4.10
CA ARG A 461 -14.66 -41.60 2.98
C ARG A 461 -14.64 -40.79 1.67
N THR A 462 -15.08 -39.54 1.69
CA THR A 462 -15.05 -38.59 0.56
C THR A 462 -14.37 -37.32 1.05
N ASN A 463 -13.04 -37.35 1.15
CA ASN A 463 -12.24 -36.20 1.52
C ASN A 463 -12.17 -35.28 0.29
N THR A 464 -13.11 -34.34 0.16
CA THR A 464 -13.03 -33.31 -0.89
C THR A 464 -12.06 -32.24 -0.39
N ASP A 465 -10.90 -32.16 -1.03
CA ASP A 465 -9.92 -31.11 -0.74
C ASP A 465 -10.54 -29.71 -0.91
N CYS A 466 -10.09 -28.74 -0.10
CA CYS A 466 -10.59 -27.36 -0.14
C CYS A 466 -10.33 -26.69 -1.49
N PHE A 467 -9.22 -27.04 -2.12
CA PHE A 467 -8.86 -26.63 -3.47
C PHE A 467 -8.74 -27.87 -4.37
N THR A 468 -9.39 -27.83 -5.52
CA THR A 468 -9.33 -28.83 -6.58
C THR A 468 -8.62 -28.28 -7.81
N GLU A 469 -8.30 -29.12 -8.78
CA GLU A 469 -7.66 -28.68 -10.03
C GLU A 469 -8.53 -27.71 -10.84
N ASP A 470 -9.85 -27.88 -10.78
CA ASP A 470 -10.83 -27.00 -11.44
C ASP A 470 -10.85 -25.58 -10.88
N ASP A 471 -10.31 -25.35 -9.67
CA ASP A 471 -10.24 -24.03 -9.09
C ASP A 471 -9.16 -23.14 -9.72
N VAL A 472 -8.16 -23.75 -10.35
CA VAL A 472 -7.04 -23.01 -10.93
C VAL A 472 -7.43 -22.57 -12.33
N VAL A 473 -7.89 -21.33 -12.45
CA VAL A 473 -8.35 -20.76 -13.72
C VAL A 473 -7.17 -20.36 -14.59
N ASN A 474 -6.19 -19.65 -14.02
CA ASN A 474 -5.05 -19.14 -14.78
C ASN A 474 -3.87 -18.76 -13.86
N MET A 475 -2.69 -18.60 -14.45
CA MET A 475 -1.52 -17.99 -13.82
C MET A 475 -0.92 -16.95 -14.76
N TYR A 476 -0.92 -15.69 -14.34
CA TYR A 476 -0.38 -14.57 -15.12
C TYR A 476 0.95 -14.07 -14.55
N PRO A 477 1.85 -13.52 -15.40
CA PRO A 477 3.06 -12.90 -14.91
C PRO A 477 2.72 -11.60 -14.17
N VAL A 478 3.20 -11.48 -12.93
CA VAL A 478 3.12 -10.22 -12.18
C VAL A 478 4.21 -9.27 -12.69
N ILE A 479 3.82 -8.35 -13.58
CA ILE A 479 4.73 -7.39 -14.20
C ILE A 479 4.84 -6.16 -13.30
N LYS A 480 6.06 -5.82 -12.90
CA LYS A 480 6.34 -4.55 -12.20
C LYS A 480 6.75 -3.52 -13.23
N GLN A 481 5.97 -2.47 -13.37
CA GLN A 481 6.27 -1.34 -14.24
C GLN A 481 6.65 -0.14 -13.37
N VAL A 482 7.60 0.66 -13.85
CA VAL A 482 7.88 1.98 -13.28
C VAL A 482 7.28 2.98 -14.26
N PRO A 483 6.10 3.57 -13.96
CA PRO A 483 5.54 4.59 -14.83
C PRO A 483 6.43 5.83 -14.83
N PRO A 484 6.53 6.56 -15.96
CA PRO A 484 7.26 7.82 -16.01
C PRO A 484 6.58 8.83 -15.10
N LYS A 485 7.27 9.36 -14.09
CA LYS A 485 6.68 10.33 -13.16
C LYS A 485 6.76 11.74 -13.75
N PRO A 486 5.64 12.40 -14.10
CA PRO A 486 5.66 13.77 -14.61
C PRO A 486 5.89 14.76 -13.46
N SER A 487 7.15 15.18 -13.27
CA SER A 487 7.58 16.10 -12.20
C SER A 487 6.70 17.33 -12.09
N ASP A 488 6.37 17.94 -13.22
CA ASP A 488 5.65 19.20 -13.28
C ASP A 488 4.20 19.04 -12.77
N ALA A 489 3.53 17.97 -13.19
CA ALA A 489 2.17 17.67 -12.75
C ALA A 489 2.12 17.40 -11.24
N TYR A 490 3.11 16.68 -10.71
CA TYR A 490 3.26 16.45 -9.28
C TYR A 490 3.53 17.74 -8.50
N GLN A 491 4.33 18.66 -9.06
CA GLN A 491 4.57 19.97 -8.46
C GLN A 491 3.27 20.79 -8.39
N PHE A 492 2.50 20.85 -9.48
CA PHE A 492 1.18 21.49 -9.48
C PHE A 492 0.24 20.86 -8.45
N PHE A 493 0.22 19.53 -8.36
CA PHE A 493 -0.59 18.81 -7.40
C PHE A 493 -0.22 19.16 -5.95
N THR A 494 1.08 19.13 -5.60
CA THR A 494 1.56 19.47 -4.26
C THR A 494 1.33 20.95 -3.93
N SER A 495 1.59 21.86 -4.87
CA SER A 495 1.30 23.29 -4.69
C SER A 495 -0.21 23.54 -4.51
N GLY A 496 -1.06 22.85 -5.26
CA GLY A 496 -2.51 22.89 -5.10
C GLY A 496 -2.95 22.44 -3.70
N GLN A 497 -2.41 21.33 -3.20
CA GLN A 497 -2.67 20.88 -1.83
C GLN A 497 -2.27 21.90 -0.76
N GLN A 498 -1.10 22.55 -0.92
CA GLN A 498 -0.64 23.59 0.00
C GLN A 498 -1.57 24.81 0.00
N LYS A 499 -2.04 25.24 -1.17
CA LYS A 499 -3.01 26.35 -1.30
C LYS A 499 -4.35 26.03 -0.65
N ILE A 500 -4.83 24.80 -0.80
CA ILE A 500 -6.05 24.32 -0.13
C ILE A 500 -5.88 24.36 1.39
N GLN A 501 -4.73 23.95 1.91
CA GLN A 501 -4.42 24.02 3.35
C GLN A 501 -4.38 25.45 3.88
N GLN A 502 -4.00 26.42 3.04
CA GLN A 502 -4.03 27.85 3.36
C GLN A 502 -5.45 28.47 3.30
N GLY A 503 -6.46 27.69 2.86
CA GLY A 503 -7.84 28.16 2.67
C GLY A 503 -8.13 28.78 1.30
N LEU A 504 -7.14 28.81 0.39
CA LEU A 504 -7.29 29.33 -0.97
C LEU A 504 -7.87 28.24 -1.88
N LEU A 505 -9.18 27.97 -1.74
CA LEU A 505 -9.84 26.85 -2.40
C LEU A 505 -9.88 26.97 -3.94
N ARG A 506 -10.04 28.18 -4.48
CA ARG A 506 -10.11 28.44 -5.94
C ARG A 506 -8.78 28.23 -6.64
N GLU A 507 -7.72 28.87 -6.13
CA GLU A 507 -6.36 28.65 -6.63
C GLU A 507 -5.97 27.16 -6.51
N GLY A 508 -6.36 26.52 -5.40
CA GLY A 508 -6.22 25.08 -5.24
C GLY A 508 -6.93 24.30 -6.34
N PHE A 509 -8.18 24.61 -6.63
CA PHE A 509 -8.96 23.95 -7.68
C PHE A 509 -8.31 24.07 -9.06
N GLU A 510 -7.87 25.27 -9.44
CA GLU A 510 -7.20 25.53 -10.72
C GLU A 510 -5.90 24.72 -10.85
N LEU A 511 -5.06 24.72 -9.81
CA LEU A 511 -3.81 23.97 -9.79
C LEU A 511 -4.02 22.45 -9.87
N ILE A 512 -5.03 21.92 -9.18
CA ILE A 512 -5.36 20.48 -9.25
C ILE A 512 -5.96 20.11 -10.61
N SER A 513 -6.77 20.99 -11.21
CA SER A 513 -7.32 20.79 -12.56
C SER A 513 -6.20 20.76 -13.61
N GLU A 514 -5.21 21.65 -13.49
CA GLU A 514 -4.06 21.67 -14.38
C GLU A 514 -3.18 20.42 -14.18
N ALA A 515 -2.95 20.01 -12.94
CA ALA A 515 -2.27 18.74 -12.65
C ALA A 515 -3.01 17.55 -13.30
N HIS A 516 -4.33 17.50 -13.21
CA HIS A 516 -5.16 16.49 -13.85
C HIS A 516 -5.01 16.49 -15.39
N ASN A 517 -4.98 17.66 -16.03
CA ASN A 517 -4.77 17.77 -17.47
C ASN A 517 -3.38 17.26 -17.89
N LEU A 518 -2.34 17.65 -17.16
CA LEU A 518 -0.97 17.20 -17.42
C LEU A 518 -0.83 15.68 -17.22
N LEU A 519 -1.43 15.11 -16.17
CA LEU A 519 -1.43 13.67 -15.93
C LEU A 519 -2.15 12.91 -17.06
N ASN A 520 -3.30 13.41 -17.54
CA ASN A 520 -4.00 12.83 -18.68
C ASN A 520 -3.17 12.88 -19.97
N ASN A 521 -2.41 13.96 -20.20
CA ASN A 521 -1.56 14.09 -21.38
C ASN A 521 -0.38 13.11 -21.37
N VAL A 522 0.17 12.80 -20.19
CA VAL A 522 1.35 11.93 -20.04
C VAL A 522 0.96 10.45 -19.98
N TYR A 523 -0.04 10.09 -19.16
CA TYR A 523 -0.45 8.70 -18.95
C TYR A 523 -1.58 8.25 -19.87
N GLY A 524 -2.27 9.19 -20.51
CA GLY A 524 -3.52 8.94 -21.20
C GLY A 524 -4.74 8.98 -20.26
N PRO A 525 -5.91 8.55 -20.73
CA PRO A 525 -7.18 8.75 -20.03
C PRO A 525 -7.42 7.80 -18.85
N LEU A 526 -6.55 6.79 -18.62
CA LEU A 526 -6.74 5.77 -17.59
C LEU A 526 -5.44 5.54 -16.80
N HIS A 527 -5.35 6.10 -15.59
CA HIS A 527 -4.21 5.91 -14.68
C HIS A 527 -4.63 6.10 -13.20
N PRO A 528 -4.04 5.38 -12.22
CA PRO A 528 -4.44 5.50 -10.81
C PRO A 528 -4.20 6.91 -10.24
N GLU A 529 -3.15 7.60 -10.68
CA GLU A 529 -2.81 8.95 -10.21
C GLU A 529 -3.86 10.00 -10.63
N ILE A 530 -4.56 9.78 -11.74
CA ILE A 530 -5.67 10.63 -12.17
C ILE A 530 -6.84 10.53 -11.19
N SER A 531 -7.09 9.34 -10.63
CA SER A 531 -8.11 9.12 -9.59
C SER A 531 -7.84 9.98 -8.35
N MET A 532 -6.57 10.17 -7.97
CA MET A 532 -6.18 11.04 -6.86
C MET A 532 -6.57 12.51 -7.09
N CYS A 533 -6.36 13.01 -8.31
CA CYS A 533 -6.75 14.38 -8.67
C CYS A 533 -8.28 14.53 -8.69
N LEU A 534 -8.99 13.60 -9.32
CA LEU A 534 -10.45 13.61 -9.39
C LEU A 534 -11.09 13.57 -8.00
N ARG A 535 -10.57 12.74 -7.09
CA ARG A 535 -11.04 12.68 -5.69
C ARG A 535 -10.87 14.03 -4.98
N LEU A 536 -9.74 14.71 -5.19
CA LEU A 536 -9.50 16.02 -4.58
C LEU A 536 -10.40 17.11 -5.19
N LEU A 537 -10.61 17.10 -6.51
CA LEU A 537 -11.55 18.00 -7.19
C LEU A 537 -12.98 17.79 -6.70
N ALA A 538 -13.42 16.53 -6.54
CA ALA A 538 -14.74 16.20 -5.98
C ALA A 538 -14.91 16.75 -4.56
N ARG A 539 -13.86 16.64 -3.73
CA ARG A 539 -13.85 17.23 -2.37
C ARG A 539 -13.94 18.75 -2.41
N LEU A 540 -13.27 19.42 -3.33
CA LEU A 540 -13.35 20.87 -3.49
C LEU A 540 -14.75 21.30 -3.93
N ASN A 541 -15.34 20.65 -4.93
CA ASN A 541 -16.72 20.91 -5.37
C ASN A 541 -17.72 20.74 -4.22
N TYR A 542 -17.53 19.71 -3.39
CA TYR A 542 -18.34 19.49 -2.20
C TYR A 542 -18.23 20.63 -1.18
N ILE A 543 -17.01 21.11 -0.90
CA ILE A 543 -16.78 22.23 0.04
C ILE A 543 -17.33 23.54 -0.53
N MET A 544 -17.29 23.74 -1.85
CA MET A 544 -17.89 24.89 -2.54
C MET A 544 -19.44 24.84 -2.59
N GLY A 545 -20.05 23.72 -2.18
CA GLY A 545 -21.49 23.53 -2.11
C GLY A 545 -22.14 22.99 -3.38
N ASP A 546 -21.34 22.61 -4.39
CA ASP A 546 -21.84 21.93 -5.58
C ASP A 546 -21.85 20.41 -5.37
N TYR A 547 -22.90 19.93 -4.72
CA TYR A 547 -23.05 18.51 -4.38
C TYR A 547 -23.26 17.62 -5.62
N GLN A 548 -23.86 18.14 -6.69
CA GLN A 548 -24.10 17.36 -7.89
C GLN A 548 -22.80 17.13 -8.66
N GLU A 549 -22.00 18.19 -8.87
CA GLU A 549 -20.71 18.07 -9.54
C GLU A 549 -19.70 17.27 -8.72
N ALA A 550 -19.75 17.38 -7.38
CA ALA A 550 -18.94 16.54 -6.49
C ALA A 550 -19.23 15.04 -6.68
N LEU A 551 -20.51 14.67 -6.75
CA LEU A 551 -20.93 13.28 -6.99
C LEU A 551 -20.49 12.79 -8.37
N PHE A 552 -20.67 13.61 -9.42
CA PHE A 552 -20.28 13.27 -10.77
C PHE A 552 -18.77 13.08 -10.93
N THR A 553 -17.97 14.00 -10.36
CA THR A 553 -16.51 13.91 -10.38
C THR A 553 -16.02 12.70 -9.60
N GLN A 554 -16.61 12.41 -8.43
CA GLN A 554 -16.26 11.22 -7.65
C GLN A 554 -16.64 9.91 -8.37
N HIS A 555 -17.74 9.89 -9.11
CA HIS A 555 -18.12 8.74 -9.94
C HIS A 555 -17.06 8.46 -11.01
N LYS A 556 -16.46 9.49 -11.63
CA LYS A 556 -15.32 9.32 -12.55
C LYS A 556 -14.12 8.68 -11.84
N ALA A 557 -13.80 9.09 -10.60
CA ALA A 557 -12.73 8.49 -9.81
C ALA A 557 -12.98 7.02 -9.47
N VAL A 558 -14.24 6.65 -9.17
CA VAL A 558 -14.65 5.26 -8.95
C VAL A 558 -14.45 4.43 -10.22
N MET A 559 -15.00 4.86 -11.37
CA MET A 559 -14.84 4.15 -12.65
C MET A 559 -13.37 3.98 -13.05
N MET A 560 -12.55 5.01 -12.80
CA MET A 560 -11.11 4.96 -13.01
C MET A 560 -10.45 3.87 -12.17
N SER A 561 -10.75 3.84 -10.87
CA SER A 561 -10.15 2.89 -9.93
C SER A 561 -10.59 1.46 -10.21
N GLU A 562 -11.87 1.23 -10.55
CA GLU A 562 -12.39 -0.08 -10.94
C GLU A 562 -11.69 -0.64 -12.18
N ARG A 563 -11.46 0.20 -13.21
CA ARG A 563 -10.85 -0.24 -14.46
C ARG A 563 -9.34 -0.47 -14.36
N VAL A 564 -8.64 0.35 -13.58
CA VAL A 564 -7.17 0.29 -13.52
C VAL A 564 -6.68 -0.66 -12.42
N LEU A 565 -7.32 -0.64 -11.24
CA LEU A 565 -6.88 -1.40 -10.07
C LEU A 565 -7.74 -2.64 -9.81
N GLY A 566 -8.99 -2.64 -10.28
CA GLY A 566 -9.96 -3.69 -10.03
C GLY A 566 -11.00 -3.33 -8.97
N VAL A 567 -12.12 -4.07 -8.99
CA VAL A 567 -13.29 -3.86 -8.12
C VAL A 567 -13.08 -4.33 -6.67
N ASP A 568 -12.06 -5.13 -6.41
CA ASP A 568 -11.70 -5.69 -5.11
C ASP A 568 -10.49 -4.97 -4.46
N HIS A 569 -9.97 -3.92 -5.11
CA HIS A 569 -8.81 -3.20 -4.64
C HIS A 569 -9.14 -2.26 -3.47
N PRO A 570 -8.29 -2.14 -2.42
CA PRO A 570 -8.51 -1.24 -1.29
C PRO A 570 -8.77 0.22 -1.67
N GLN A 571 -8.06 0.71 -2.68
CA GLN A 571 -8.26 2.08 -3.18
C GLN A 571 -9.66 2.29 -3.76
N THR A 572 -10.20 1.31 -4.49
CA THR A 572 -11.57 1.36 -5.02
C THR A 572 -12.59 1.41 -3.89
N ALA A 573 -12.36 0.66 -2.81
CA ALA A 573 -13.19 0.74 -1.60
C ALA A 573 -13.16 2.13 -0.97
N THR A 574 -11.99 2.79 -0.93
CA THR A 574 -11.87 4.18 -0.47
C THR A 574 -12.67 5.14 -1.36
N GLU A 575 -12.68 4.95 -2.68
CA GLU A 575 -13.51 5.78 -3.57
C GLU A 575 -15.02 5.58 -3.34
N TYR A 576 -15.47 4.37 -2.99
CA TYR A 576 -16.86 4.14 -2.60
C TYR A 576 -17.25 4.85 -1.30
N ILE A 577 -16.33 4.98 -0.34
CA ILE A 577 -16.59 5.72 0.92
C ILE A 577 -16.86 7.20 0.62
N HIS A 578 -16.01 7.83 -0.20
CA HIS A 578 -16.22 9.22 -0.60
C HIS A 578 -17.51 9.38 -1.43
N MET A 579 -17.77 8.46 -2.36
CA MET A 579 -19.00 8.48 -3.16
C MET A 579 -20.25 8.33 -2.29
N ALA A 580 -20.19 7.53 -1.23
CA ALA A 580 -21.30 7.38 -0.28
C ALA A 580 -21.61 8.69 0.45
N LEU A 581 -20.58 9.44 0.88
CA LEU A 581 -20.77 10.75 1.50
C LEU A 581 -21.47 11.72 0.54
N TYR A 582 -20.99 11.84 -0.70
CA TYR A 582 -21.60 12.75 -1.68
C TYR A 582 -22.99 12.28 -2.13
N SER A 583 -23.22 10.96 -2.18
CA SER A 583 -24.56 10.41 -2.42
C SER A 583 -25.53 10.79 -1.31
N PHE A 584 -25.10 10.69 -0.04
CA PHE A 584 -25.91 11.11 1.09
C PHE A 584 -26.21 12.61 1.04
N ALA A 585 -25.23 13.46 0.72
CA ALA A 585 -25.42 14.91 0.56
C ALA A 585 -26.46 15.28 -0.52
N ASN A 586 -26.61 14.46 -1.56
CA ASN A 586 -27.64 14.62 -2.60
C ASN A 586 -29.00 13.99 -2.21
N GLY A 587 -29.19 13.55 -0.97
CA GLY A 587 -30.41 12.87 -0.50
C GLY A 587 -30.54 11.41 -0.95
N LEU A 588 -29.51 10.83 -1.59
CA LEU A 588 -29.48 9.45 -2.06
C LEU A 588 -28.97 8.50 -0.96
N SER A 589 -29.63 8.51 0.19
CA SER A 589 -29.17 7.78 1.37
C SER A 589 -29.09 6.25 1.15
N ILE A 590 -29.91 5.66 0.26
CA ILE A 590 -29.99 4.19 0.10
C ILE A 590 -28.75 3.72 -0.64
N ASN A 591 -28.39 4.47 -1.67
CA ASN A 591 -27.17 4.24 -2.44
C ASN A 591 -25.95 4.42 -1.54
N ALA A 592 -25.94 5.44 -0.68
CA ALA A 592 -24.86 5.65 0.28
C ALA A 592 -24.65 4.44 1.22
N SER A 593 -25.72 3.86 1.77
CA SER A 593 -25.62 2.66 2.62
C SER A 593 -25.10 1.44 1.83
N LYS A 594 -25.61 1.20 0.61
CA LYS A 594 -25.15 0.11 -0.25
C LYS A 594 -23.66 0.23 -0.59
N LEU A 595 -23.19 1.44 -0.90
CA LEU A 595 -21.79 1.74 -1.19
C LEU A 595 -20.90 1.49 0.02
N LEU A 596 -21.30 1.93 1.21
CA LEU A 596 -20.54 1.66 2.43
C LEU A 596 -20.52 0.17 2.79
N CYS A 597 -21.62 -0.56 2.62
CA CYS A 597 -21.63 -2.01 2.82
C CYS A 597 -20.68 -2.72 1.85
N ARG A 598 -20.63 -2.28 0.58
CA ARG A 598 -19.69 -2.79 -0.42
C ARG A 598 -18.24 -2.46 -0.05
N ALA A 599 -17.95 -1.22 0.32
CA ALA A 599 -16.62 -0.79 0.77
C ALA A 599 -16.17 -1.60 1.99
N ARG A 600 -17.07 -1.79 2.97
CA ARG A 600 -16.82 -2.60 4.17
C ARG A 600 -16.45 -4.03 3.80
N TYR A 601 -17.20 -4.66 2.90
CA TYR A 601 -16.92 -6.03 2.45
C TYR A 601 -15.52 -6.14 1.81
N ILE A 602 -15.15 -5.19 0.94
CA ILE A 602 -13.84 -5.19 0.29
C ILE A 602 -12.72 -5.02 1.33
N ILE A 603 -12.80 -4.00 2.18
CA ILE A 603 -11.78 -3.76 3.22
C ILE A 603 -11.67 -4.97 4.17
N LEU A 604 -12.81 -5.57 4.54
CA LEU A 604 -12.85 -6.82 5.30
C LEU A 604 -12.07 -7.90 4.55
N THR A 605 -12.24 -8.12 3.24
CA THR A 605 -11.44 -9.11 2.50
C THR A 605 -9.94 -8.80 2.41
N CYS A 606 -9.54 -7.54 2.54
CA CYS A 606 -8.13 -7.12 2.47
C CYS A 606 -7.38 -7.28 3.80
N CYS A 607 -7.92 -6.78 4.91
CA CYS A 607 -7.12 -6.48 6.11
C CYS A 607 -7.62 -7.07 7.43
N GLY A 608 -8.75 -7.79 7.47
CA GLY A 608 -9.30 -8.28 8.75
C GLY A 608 -10.39 -7.37 9.33
N GLU A 609 -10.80 -7.56 10.58
CA GLU A 609 -11.75 -6.65 11.29
C GLU A 609 -11.03 -5.53 12.05
N ASN A 610 -9.75 -5.71 12.35
CA ASN A 610 -8.97 -4.88 13.27
C ASN A 610 -8.33 -3.66 12.57
N HIS A 611 -8.96 -3.06 11.56
CA HIS A 611 -8.34 -1.99 10.77
C HIS A 611 -9.00 -0.61 10.97
N PRO A 612 -8.24 0.51 11.06
CA PRO A 612 -8.81 1.85 11.26
C PRO A 612 -9.83 2.26 10.20
N GLN A 613 -9.63 1.85 8.95
CA GLN A 613 -10.60 2.11 7.86
C GLN A 613 -11.97 1.48 8.11
N ILE A 614 -12.03 0.33 8.80
CA ILE A 614 -13.31 -0.31 9.17
C ILE A 614 -14.03 0.53 10.20
N SER A 615 -13.31 1.09 11.17
CA SER A 615 -13.89 2.04 12.13
C SER A 615 -14.51 3.26 11.45
N LEU A 616 -13.83 3.82 10.43
CA LEU A 616 -14.36 4.95 9.65
C LEU A 616 -15.65 4.56 8.89
N ILE A 617 -15.65 3.40 8.24
CA ILE A 617 -16.82 2.90 7.51
C ILE A 617 -17.98 2.62 8.47
N ASP A 618 -17.71 2.00 9.61
CA ASP A 618 -18.72 1.66 10.62
C ASP A 618 -19.32 2.92 11.28
N SER A 619 -18.51 3.95 11.53
CA SER A 619 -19.00 5.27 11.94
C SER A 619 -19.93 5.90 10.90
N ASN A 620 -19.55 5.88 9.61
CA ASN A 620 -20.36 6.40 8.52
C ASN A 620 -21.67 5.60 8.36
N LEU A 621 -21.62 4.27 8.43
CA LEU A 621 -22.79 3.39 8.40
C LEU A 621 -23.72 3.67 9.57
N GLY A 622 -23.19 3.80 10.79
CA GLY A 622 -23.99 4.09 11.99
C GLY A 622 -24.74 5.42 11.87
N LEU A 623 -24.10 6.48 11.37
CA LEU A 623 -24.74 7.77 11.14
C LEU A 623 -25.83 7.72 10.05
N ILE A 624 -25.56 7.03 8.94
CA ILE A 624 -26.54 6.90 7.86
C ILE A 624 -27.74 6.05 8.32
N LEU A 625 -27.51 4.92 8.99
CA LEU A 625 -28.59 4.08 9.54
C LEU A 625 -29.41 4.81 10.61
N GLN A 626 -28.78 5.68 11.40
CA GLN A 626 -29.50 6.55 12.34
C GLN A 626 -30.52 7.45 11.62
N SER A 627 -30.19 7.98 10.44
CA SER A 627 -31.12 8.80 9.64
C SER A 627 -32.34 8.01 9.12
N TYR A 628 -32.22 6.69 9.01
CA TYR A 628 -33.30 5.79 8.62
C TYR A 628 -34.18 5.30 9.76
N GLY A 629 -33.74 5.48 11.00
CA GLY A 629 -34.40 4.92 12.17
C GLY A 629 -34.04 3.47 12.50
N ASP A 630 -33.05 2.86 11.83
CA ASP A 630 -32.51 1.55 12.23
C ASP A 630 -31.45 1.71 13.33
N TYR A 631 -31.91 2.02 14.53
CA TYR A 631 -31.05 2.32 15.67
C TYR A 631 -30.31 1.10 16.22
N GLU A 632 -30.85 -0.11 16.04
CA GLU A 632 -30.21 -1.32 16.58
C GLU A 632 -28.95 -1.67 15.80
N ASN A 633 -29.02 -1.66 14.47
CA ASN A 633 -27.83 -1.91 13.66
C ASN A 633 -26.87 -0.72 13.69
N ALA A 634 -27.39 0.51 13.72
CA ALA A 634 -26.56 1.71 13.88
C ALA A 634 -25.70 1.64 15.16
N LEU A 635 -26.29 1.21 16.28
CA LEU A 635 -25.57 1.08 17.55
C LEU A 635 -24.48 0.01 17.49
N LYS A 636 -24.75 -1.16 16.89
CA LYS A 636 -23.75 -2.22 16.73
C LYS A 636 -22.52 -1.74 15.96
N PHE A 637 -22.72 -1.06 14.82
CA PHE A 637 -21.61 -0.50 14.05
C PHE A 637 -20.85 0.58 14.82
N MET A 638 -21.56 1.48 15.52
CA MET A 638 -20.93 2.55 16.29
C MET A 638 -20.15 2.01 17.50
N GLU A 639 -20.65 1.00 18.20
CA GLU A 639 -19.95 0.32 19.31
C GLU A 639 -18.68 -0.38 18.81
N LYS A 640 -18.73 -1.04 17.65
CA LYS A 640 -17.54 -1.64 17.04
C LYS A 640 -16.51 -0.59 16.64
N SER A 641 -16.95 0.51 16.03
CA SER A 641 -16.08 1.65 15.70
C SER A 641 -15.44 2.25 16.96
N LEU A 642 -16.21 2.36 18.06
CA LEU A 642 -15.71 2.84 19.34
C LEU A 642 -14.64 1.92 19.94
N GLU A 643 -14.84 0.60 19.89
CA GLU A 643 -13.86 -0.40 20.34
C GLU A 643 -12.54 -0.24 19.58
N LEU A 644 -12.61 -0.17 18.24
CA LEU A 644 -11.46 0.02 17.37
C LEU A 644 -10.77 1.38 17.59
N ASN A 645 -11.53 2.46 17.75
CA ASN A 645 -10.96 3.79 18.01
C ASN A 645 -10.23 3.83 19.36
N LYS A 646 -10.72 3.10 20.38
CA LYS A 646 -10.03 2.96 21.68
C LYS A 646 -8.69 2.25 21.55
N THR A 647 -8.59 1.21 20.71
CA THR A 647 -7.32 0.49 20.49
C THR A 647 -6.31 1.32 19.72
N PHE A 648 -6.73 2.09 18.70
CA PHE A 648 -5.80 2.82 17.84
C PHE A 648 -5.38 4.19 18.38
N TYR A 649 -6.35 5.00 18.80
CA TYR A 649 -6.08 6.38 19.24
C TYR A 649 -5.87 6.49 20.75
N GLY A 650 -6.17 5.42 21.50
CA GLY A 650 -6.15 5.40 22.96
C GLY A 650 -7.43 6.00 23.58
N THR A 651 -7.71 5.60 24.83
CA THR A 651 -8.97 5.92 25.53
C THR A 651 -9.21 7.40 25.79
N LYS A 652 -8.16 8.22 25.73
CA LYS A 652 -8.22 9.66 26.01
C LYS A 652 -8.28 10.53 24.76
N SER A 653 -8.33 9.97 23.55
CA SER A 653 -8.28 10.76 22.31
C SER A 653 -9.61 11.45 21.98
N LEU A 654 -9.55 12.62 21.32
CA LEU A 654 -10.71 13.35 20.79
C LEU A 654 -11.59 12.50 19.87
N LYS A 655 -10.99 11.60 19.08
CA LYS A 655 -11.75 10.68 18.19
C LYS A 655 -12.58 9.67 18.98
N VAL A 656 -12.06 9.22 20.12
CA VAL A 656 -12.80 8.33 21.04
C VAL A 656 -13.92 9.10 21.75
N ALA A 657 -13.68 10.35 22.14
CA ALA A 657 -14.72 11.22 22.69
C ALA A 657 -15.87 11.43 21.70
N LEU A 658 -15.54 11.70 20.42
CA LEU A 658 -16.54 11.83 19.37
C LEU A 658 -17.32 10.52 19.19
N SER A 659 -16.64 9.37 19.17
CA SER A 659 -17.30 8.06 19.05
C SER A 659 -18.28 7.82 20.21
N HIS A 660 -17.89 8.16 21.45
CA HIS A 660 -18.77 8.10 22.63
C HIS A 660 -19.98 9.02 22.50
N HIS A 661 -19.78 10.24 22.02
CA HIS A 661 -20.84 11.20 21.76
C HIS A 661 -21.83 10.70 20.71
N LEU A 662 -21.33 10.10 19.61
CA LEU A 662 -22.18 9.49 18.58
C LEU A 662 -22.97 8.28 19.11
N CYS A 663 -22.34 7.42 19.91
CA CYS A 663 -23.04 6.33 20.62
C CYS A 663 -24.17 6.86 21.51
N ALA A 664 -23.91 7.90 22.30
CA ALA A 664 -24.90 8.50 23.19
C ALA A 664 -26.11 9.04 22.42
N ARG A 665 -25.87 9.68 21.26
CA ARG A 665 -26.94 10.16 20.37
C ARG A 665 -27.80 9.02 19.84
N ILE A 666 -27.19 7.93 19.36
CA ILE A 666 -27.94 6.76 18.87
C ILE A 666 -28.73 6.10 20.00
N GLN A 667 -28.13 5.95 21.19
CA GLN A 667 -28.79 5.39 22.38
C GLN A 667 -29.98 6.26 22.84
N SER A 668 -29.85 7.59 22.75
CA SER A 668 -30.95 8.52 23.00
C SER A 668 -32.09 8.35 21.99
N CYS A 669 -31.77 8.21 20.70
CA CYS A 669 -32.76 7.91 19.66
C CYS A 669 -33.43 6.53 19.83
N ARG A 670 -32.79 5.60 20.53
CA ARG A 670 -33.39 4.30 20.90
C ARG A 670 -34.28 4.40 22.15
N GLY A 671 -34.16 5.48 22.94
CA GLY A 671 -34.84 5.67 24.21
C GLY A 671 -34.10 5.09 25.44
N ASP A 672 -32.86 4.63 25.28
CA ASP A 672 -32.01 4.19 26.40
C ASP A 672 -31.18 5.37 26.95
N PHE A 673 -31.84 6.24 27.71
CA PHE A 673 -31.19 7.42 28.28
C PHE A 673 -30.15 7.10 29.34
N ARG A 674 -30.21 5.92 29.99
CA ARG A 674 -29.26 5.55 31.05
C ARG A 674 -27.90 5.24 30.44
N SER A 675 -27.87 4.43 29.38
CA SER A 675 -26.64 4.14 28.65
C SER A 675 -26.13 5.38 27.93
N ALA A 676 -27.02 6.17 27.31
CA ALA A 676 -26.66 7.42 26.64
C ALA A 676 -25.95 8.40 27.58
N LEU A 677 -26.46 8.55 28.81
CA LEU A 677 -25.87 9.45 29.80
C LEU A 677 -24.48 8.98 30.25
N ASN A 678 -24.25 7.67 30.36
CA ASN A 678 -22.92 7.13 30.67
C ASN A 678 -21.94 7.38 29.52
N SER A 679 -22.34 7.09 28.28
CA SER A 679 -21.51 7.33 27.08
C SER A 679 -21.17 8.81 26.93
N GLU A 680 -22.14 9.72 27.09
CA GLU A 680 -21.91 11.16 26.99
C GLU A 680 -21.05 11.69 28.14
N ARG A 681 -21.18 11.12 29.35
CA ARG A 681 -20.30 11.48 30.48
C ARG A 681 -18.84 11.16 30.18
N GLU A 682 -18.57 10.00 29.57
CA GLU A 682 -17.21 9.64 29.16
C GLU A 682 -16.68 10.60 28.07
N ALA A 683 -17.51 10.94 27.07
CA ALA A 683 -17.15 11.94 26.06
C ALA A 683 -16.80 13.31 26.68
N TYR A 684 -17.66 13.80 27.57
CA TYR A 684 -17.46 15.07 28.27
C TYR A 684 -16.17 15.10 29.09
N GLN A 685 -15.87 14.02 29.82
CA GLN A 685 -14.64 13.91 30.60
C GLN A 685 -13.39 14.02 29.73
N ILE A 686 -13.41 13.39 28.55
CA ILE A 686 -12.30 13.45 27.61
C ILE A 686 -12.18 14.85 27.00
N TYR A 687 -13.28 15.44 26.52
CA TYR A 687 -13.27 16.79 25.96
C TYR A 687 -12.79 17.83 26.98
N ARG A 688 -13.29 17.76 28.21
CA ARG A 688 -12.86 18.62 29.31
C ARG A 688 -11.37 18.48 29.61
N ALA A 689 -10.85 17.26 29.62
CA ALA A 689 -9.45 17.00 29.92
C ALA A 689 -8.49 17.48 28.82
N GLN A 690 -8.89 17.41 27.54
CA GLN A 690 -8.01 17.75 26.41
C GLN A 690 -8.18 19.19 25.89
N LEU A 691 -9.41 19.71 25.86
CA LEU A 691 -9.74 21.00 25.24
C LEU A 691 -10.06 22.09 26.27
N GLY A 692 -10.37 21.70 27.53
CA GLY A 692 -10.81 22.61 28.57
C GLY A 692 -12.31 22.93 28.52
N ASP A 693 -12.78 23.70 29.51
CA ASP A 693 -14.20 23.98 29.74
C ASP A 693 -14.80 25.01 28.73
N GLU A 694 -13.96 25.86 28.14
CA GLU A 694 -14.40 26.95 27.22
C GLU A 694 -14.60 26.49 25.76
N HIS A 695 -14.09 25.32 25.39
CA HIS A 695 -14.13 24.86 24.00
C HIS A 695 -15.55 24.47 23.54
N GLU A 696 -15.90 24.80 22.30
CA GLU A 696 -17.22 24.58 21.71
C GLU A 696 -17.74 23.15 21.90
N ARG A 697 -16.95 22.15 21.51
CA ARG A 697 -17.25 20.71 21.70
C ARG A 697 -17.52 20.31 23.16
N THR A 698 -16.82 20.90 24.13
CA THR A 698 -17.03 20.63 25.56
C THR A 698 -18.38 21.20 26.00
N ARG A 699 -18.73 22.41 25.53
CA ARG A 699 -20.02 23.04 25.82
C ARG A 699 -21.18 22.29 25.15
N GLU A 700 -21.00 21.85 23.90
CA GLU A 700 -21.97 21.01 23.19
C GLU A 700 -22.27 19.73 23.99
N SER A 701 -21.22 19.01 24.38
CA SER A 701 -21.37 17.79 25.19
C SER A 701 -22.03 18.06 26.55
N ALA A 702 -21.71 19.19 27.21
CA ALA A 702 -22.38 19.60 28.45
C ALA A 702 -23.88 19.89 28.27
N GLN A 703 -24.27 20.50 27.14
CA GLN A 703 -25.67 20.76 26.81
C GLN A 703 -26.42 19.46 26.53
N VAL A 704 -25.81 18.54 25.77
CA VAL A 704 -26.38 17.21 25.51
C VAL A 704 -26.55 16.43 26.80
N LEU A 705 -25.57 16.49 27.71
CA LEU A 705 -25.67 15.84 29.01
C LEU A 705 -26.82 16.40 29.86
N LYS A 706 -27.02 17.73 29.89
CA LYS A 706 -28.19 18.35 30.54
C LYS A 706 -29.49 17.86 29.93
N HIS A 707 -29.59 17.87 28.61
CA HIS A 707 -30.77 17.43 27.88
C HIS A 707 -31.12 15.95 28.17
N LEU A 708 -30.12 15.06 28.14
CA LEU A 708 -30.30 13.64 28.46
C LEU A 708 -30.74 13.43 29.92
N THR A 709 -30.23 14.22 30.87
CA THR A 709 -30.66 14.13 32.27
C THR A 709 -32.13 14.53 32.45
N GLU A 710 -32.57 15.60 31.79
CA GLU A 710 -33.96 16.05 31.83
C GLU A 710 -34.89 15.00 31.24
N GLN A 711 -34.54 14.44 30.07
CA GLN A 711 -35.31 13.36 29.42
C GLN A 711 -35.36 12.09 30.27
N ALA A 712 -34.25 11.69 30.89
CA ALA A 712 -34.21 10.54 31.79
C ALA A 712 -35.12 10.73 33.01
N VAL A 713 -35.13 11.92 33.62
CA VAL A 713 -35.99 12.25 34.76
C VAL A 713 -37.46 12.27 34.35
N VAL A 714 -37.80 12.83 33.18
CA VAL A 714 -39.16 12.82 32.65
C VAL A 714 -39.63 11.38 32.40
N LEU A 715 -38.79 10.54 31.79
CA LEU A 715 -39.10 9.12 31.59
C LEU A 715 -39.31 8.40 32.92
N GLN A 716 -38.43 8.60 33.91
CA GLN A 716 -38.54 7.96 35.21
C GLN A 716 -39.81 8.39 35.97
N LYS A 717 -40.17 9.68 35.91
CA LYS A 717 -41.44 10.19 36.49
C LYS A 717 -42.64 9.49 35.84
N ARG A 718 -42.67 9.41 34.51
CA ARG A 718 -43.74 8.73 33.76
C ARG A 718 -43.84 7.24 34.09
N ILE A 719 -42.71 6.55 34.22
CA ILE A 719 -42.68 5.14 34.65
C ILE A 719 -43.27 5.00 36.05
N ASN A 720 -42.89 5.88 36.99
CA ASN A 720 -43.42 5.85 38.34
C ASN A 720 -44.93 6.14 38.40
N ASP A 721 -45.45 7.02 37.53
CA ASP A 721 -46.89 7.33 37.46
C ASP A 721 -47.71 6.16 36.88
N VAL A 722 -47.14 5.40 35.94
CA VAL A 722 -47.71 4.13 35.44
C VAL A 722 -47.71 3.07 36.55
N VAL A 723 -46.61 2.92 37.29
CA VAL A 723 -46.52 1.97 38.42
C VAL A 723 -47.51 2.31 39.53
N LYS A 724 -47.83 3.61 39.73
CA LYS A 724 -48.84 4.09 40.68
C LYS A 724 -50.28 4.00 40.16
N GLY A 725 -50.50 3.49 38.95
CA GLY A 725 -51.84 3.27 38.37
C GLY A 725 -52.56 4.53 37.89
N GLN A 726 -51.86 5.66 37.75
CA GLN A 726 -52.44 6.93 37.26
C GLN A 726 -52.50 7.01 35.72
N LEU A 727 -51.76 6.14 35.02
CA LEU A 727 -51.69 6.04 33.56
C LEU A 727 -51.73 4.57 33.13
N LEU A 728 -52.62 4.22 32.18
CA LEU A 728 -52.81 2.84 31.68
C LEU A 728 -51.76 2.41 30.64
N VAL A 729 -51.08 3.37 29.99
CA VAL A 729 -50.07 3.13 28.95
C VAL A 729 -49.02 4.23 29.01
N ILE A 730 -47.73 3.91 28.80
CA ILE A 730 -46.67 4.91 28.61
C ILE A 730 -46.89 5.58 27.23
N PRO A 731 -47.22 6.89 27.14
CA PRO A 731 -47.32 7.55 25.84
C PRO A 731 -45.97 7.54 25.14
N SER A 732 -45.95 7.29 23.82
CA SER A 732 -44.73 7.27 23.01
C SER A 732 -43.92 8.54 23.27
N LEU A 733 -42.69 8.37 23.76
CA LEU A 733 -41.72 9.46 23.83
C LEU A 733 -41.59 10.01 22.40
N THR A 734 -41.77 11.32 22.22
CA THR A 734 -41.41 12.00 20.97
C THR A 734 -39.89 12.00 20.86
N ILE A 735 -39.36 10.90 20.35
CA ILE A 735 -37.95 10.78 19.96
C ILE A 735 -37.82 11.60 18.68
N GLN A 736 -37.19 12.78 18.78
CA GLN A 736 -36.89 13.58 17.60
C GLN A 736 -35.85 12.86 16.76
N GLN A 737 -36.21 12.53 15.53
CA GLN A 737 -35.25 12.04 14.54
C GLN A 737 -34.23 13.15 14.25
N PRO A 738 -32.94 12.83 14.10
CA PRO A 738 -31.94 13.82 13.76
C PRO A 738 -32.26 14.42 12.40
N SER A 739 -32.10 15.74 12.26
CA SER A 739 -32.24 16.40 10.97
C SER A 739 -31.16 15.91 10.00
N PHE A 740 -31.49 15.89 8.71
CA PHE A 740 -30.55 15.55 7.64
C PHE A 740 -29.25 16.37 7.74
N GLN A 741 -29.36 17.67 7.99
CA GLN A 741 -28.22 18.58 8.14
C GLN A 741 -27.30 18.17 9.30
N ASN A 742 -27.87 17.78 10.44
CA ASN A 742 -27.06 17.38 11.60
C ASN A 742 -26.32 16.06 11.34
N VAL A 743 -26.92 15.13 10.58
CA VAL A 743 -26.25 13.88 10.20
C VAL A 743 -25.14 14.16 9.19
N LEU A 744 -25.40 15.03 8.20
CA LEU A 744 -24.40 15.44 7.22
C LEU A 744 -23.21 16.13 7.89
N GLU A 745 -23.46 17.02 8.85
CA GLU A 745 -22.40 17.67 9.63
C GLU A 745 -21.55 16.67 10.40
N MET A 746 -22.17 15.69 11.07
CA MET A 746 -21.40 14.63 11.76
C MET A 746 -20.61 13.76 10.79
N LEU A 747 -21.18 13.42 9.63
CA LEU A 747 -20.48 12.71 8.57
C LEU A 747 -19.26 13.50 8.09
N ASN A 748 -19.39 14.82 7.93
CA ASN A 748 -18.27 15.69 7.57
C ASN A 748 -17.16 15.66 8.63
N VAL A 749 -17.52 15.76 9.91
CA VAL A 749 -16.57 15.69 11.03
C VAL A 749 -15.85 14.33 11.06
N VAL A 750 -16.58 13.23 10.91
CA VAL A 750 -16.02 11.86 10.90
C VAL A 750 -15.06 11.66 9.72
N ASN A 751 -15.38 12.18 8.54
CA ASN A 751 -14.53 12.10 7.35
C ASN A 751 -13.45 13.20 7.29
N GLY A 752 -13.31 14.03 8.34
CA GLY A 752 -12.28 15.07 8.41
C GLY A 752 -12.47 16.23 7.42
N ILE A 753 -13.71 16.52 7.03
CA ILE A 753 -14.09 17.69 6.24
C ILE A 753 -14.57 18.77 7.20
N LEU A 754 -13.67 19.69 7.55
CA LEU A 754 -14.00 20.87 8.35
C LEU A 754 -14.39 22.00 7.40
N PHE A 755 -15.65 22.44 7.47
CA PHE A 755 -16.03 23.72 6.89
C PHE A 755 -15.45 24.82 7.76
N ILE A 756 -14.44 25.52 7.25
CA ILE A 756 -14.22 26.89 7.71
C ILE A 756 -15.51 27.60 7.28
N GLN A 757 -16.29 28.13 8.23
CA GLN A 757 -17.49 28.90 7.92
C GLN A 757 -17.09 30.14 7.09
N ILE A 758 -17.04 29.96 5.78
CA ILE A 758 -17.07 31.05 4.81
C ILE A 758 -18.46 31.63 4.95
N ARG A 759 -18.55 32.94 5.25
CA ARG A 759 -19.85 33.59 5.46
C ARG A 759 -20.65 33.46 4.17
N GLU A 760 -21.98 33.28 4.25
CA GLU A 760 -22.84 33.20 3.05
C GLU A 760 -22.60 34.35 2.06
N LYS A 761 -22.28 35.56 2.56
CA LYS A 761 -21.91 36.71 1.73
C LYS A 761 -20.64 36.50 0.89
N ASP A 762 -19.66 35.80 1.44
CA ASP A 762 -18.40 35.50 0.73
C ASP A 762 -18.63 34.36 -0.28
N LEU A 763 -19.56 33.44 0.00
CA LEU A 763 -20.04 32.39 -0.90
C LEU A 763 -20.84 32.95 -2.08
N ASP A 764 -21.69 33.94 -1.84
CA ASP A 764 -22.46 34.62 -2.89
C ASP A 764 -21.56 35.54 -3.73
N LEU A 765 -20.58 36.22 -3.12
CA LEU A 765 -19.52 36.94 -3.84
C LEU A 765 -18.67 35.98 -4.70
N LEU A 766 -18.33 34.81 -4.17
CA LEU A 766 -17.65 33.73 -4.91
C LEU A 766 -18.51 33.26 -6.09
N ARG A 767 -19.81 33.05 -5.91
CA ARG A 767 -20.75 32.66 -6.98
C ARG A 767 -20.90 33.74 -8.05
N GLU A 768 -21.00 35.00 -7.65
CA GLU A 768 -21.05 36.13 -8.59
C GLU A 768 -19.75 36.28 -9.38
N GLU A 769 -18.59 36.04 -8.77
CA GLU A 769 -17.31 36.02 -9.47
C GLU A 769 -17.14 34.81 -10.41
N MET A 770 -17.67 33.64 -10.04
CA MET A 770 -17.70 32.45 -10.92
C MET A 770 -18.62 32.65 -12.13
N ALA A 771 -19.76 33.31 -11.95
CA ALA A 771 -20.66 33.68 -13.04
C ALA A 771 -20.03 34.71 -14.00
N LYS A 772 -19.19 35.62 -13.49
CA LYS A 772 -18.47 36.63 -14.29
C LYS A 772 -17.33 36.00 -15.11
N GLN A 773 -16.53 35.09 -14.55
CA GLN A 773 -15.47 34.43 -15.32
C GLN A 773 -15.98 33.45 -16.37
N SER A 774 -17.05 32.68 -16.08
CA SER A 774 -17.67 31.80 -17.09
C SER A 774 -18.33 32.56 -18.24
N THR A 775 -18.72 33.82 -18.02
CA THR A 775 -19.21 34.71 -19.08
C THR A 775 -18.07 35.38 -19.86
N ASP A 776 -16.96 35.71 -19.21
CA ASP A 776 -15.73 36.20 -19.88
C ASP A 776 -15.07 35.12 -20.76
N ASP A 777 -15.02 33.87 -20.31
CA ASP A 777 -14.50 32.74 -21.12
C ASP A 777 -15.38 32.47 -22.35
N ARG A 778 -16.70 32.62 -22.22
CA ARG A 778 -17.63 32.57 -23.37
C ARG A 778 -17.47 33.75 -24.31
N GLN A 779 -17.15 34.95 -23.81
CA GLN A 779 -16.92 36.13 -24.65
C GLN A 779 -15.57 36.10 -25.35
N GLN A 780 -14.53 35.52 -24.74
CA GLN A 780 -13.21 35.33 -25.36
C GLN A 780 -13.23 34.25 -26.44
N GLN A 781 -14.04 33.18 -26.29
CA GLN A 781 -14.25 32.19 -27.36
C GLN A 781 -15.01 32.74 -28.57
N LEU A 782 -15.81 33.80 -28.40
CA LEU A 782 -16.56 34.45 -29.50
C LEU A 782 -15.73 35.47 -30.30
N GLN A 783 -14.51 35.83 -29.85
CA GLN A 783 -13.68 36.87 -30.48
C GLN A 783 -12.48 36.35 -31.30
N GLN A 784 -12.29 35.03 -31.43
CA GLN A 784 -11.24 34.49 -32.33
C GLN A 784 -11.77 34.32 -33.76
N PRO A 785 -11.08 34.84 -34.79
CA PRO A 785 -11.49 34.66 -36.18
C PRO A 785 -11.24 33.21 -36.64
N SER A 786 -12.27 32.63 -37.24
CA SER A 786 -12.34 31.26 -37.74
C SER A 786 -11.27 30.92 -38.79
N THR A 787 -10.46 29.89 -38.51
CA THR A 787 -9.78 29.06 -39.53
C THR A 787 -10.00 27.56 -39.22
N PRO A 788 -10.05 26.68 -40.24
CA PRO A 788 -10.90 25.49 -40.21
C PRO A 788 -10.23 24.22 -39.66
N SER A 789 -11.11 23.33 -39.20
CA SER A 789 -10.99 21.87 -39.01
C SER A 789 -9.99 21.31 -37.98
N VAL A 790 -10.52 20.88 -36.83
CA VAL A 790 -10.34 19.51 -36.30
C VAL A 790 -11.65 19.09 -35.65
N THR A 791 -12.18 17.95 -36.07
CA THR A 791 -13.38 17.26 -35.57
C THR A 791 -13.42 17.17 -34.05
N THR A 792 -14.46 17.76 -33.46
CA THR A 792 -14.74 17.80 -32.03
C THR A 792 -15.12 16.43 -31.47
N ILE A 793 -14.61 16.15 -30.27
CA ILE A 793 -14.76 14.96 -29.41
C ILE A 793 -16.23 14.68 -28.99
N SER A 794 -17.21 15.42 -29.52
CA SER A 794 -18.65 15.22 -29.31
C SER A 794 -19.16 13.93 -29.97
N ASP A 795 -18.67 13.59 -31.16
CA ASP A 795 -19.20 12.44 -31.92
C ASP A 795 -18.73 11.09 -31.38
N ALA A 796 -17.60 11.05 -30.64
CA ALA A 796 -17.10 9.85 -29.99
C ALA A 796 -17.88 9.49 -28.71
N ALA A 797 -18.44 10.49 -28.02
CA ALA A 797 -19.29 10.27 -26.84
C ALA A 797 -20.69 9.76 -27.25
N GLU A 798 -21.21 10.22 -28.39
CA GLU A 798 -22.51 9.78 -28.92
C GLU A 798 -22.45 8.39 -29.54
N GLN A 799 -21.32 8.01 -30.17
CA GLN A 799 -21.08 6.63 -30.63
C GLN A 799 -20.86 5.64 -29.48
N ALA A 800 -20.23 6.06 -28.37
CA ALA A 800 -20.09 5.23 -27.18
C ALA A 800 -21.42 5.00 -26.45
N ALA A 801 -22.34 5.97 -26.46
CA ALA A 801 -23.69 5.83 -25.92
C ALA A 801 -24.60 4.95 -26.80
N ALA A 802 -24.44 4.99 -28.12
CA ALA A 802 -25.20 4.17 -29.06
C ALA A 802 -24.81 2.67 -29.00
N LEU A 803 -23.58 2.34 -28.62
CA LEU A 803 -23.14 0.95 -28.40
C LEU A 803 -23.64 0.35 -27.08
N MET A 804 -24.00 1.16 -26.08
CA MET A 804 -24.51 0.66 -24.78
C MET A 804 -26.01 0.32 -24.78
N ASN A 805 -26.76 0.64 -25.84
CA ASN A 805 -28.19 0.33 -25.94
C ASN A 805 -28.51 -0.97 -26.72
N ASN A 806 -27.50 -1.71 -27.18
CA ASN A 806 -27.69 -2.95 -27.98
C ASN A 806 -27.24 -4.25 -27.28
N GLU A 807 -26.92 -4.22 -25.99
CA GLU A 807 -26.64 -5.45 -25.19
C GLU A 807 -27.53 -5.54 -23.94
N VAL A 808 -28.84 -5.35 -24.15
CA VAL A 808 -29.88 -5.91 -23.29
C VAL A 808 -30.84 -6.69 -24.17
N ASP A 809 -30.44 -7.93 -24.47
CA ASP A 809 -31.29 -9.11 -24.68
C ASP A 809 -30.48 -10.36 -24.32
#